data_AF-A0A088EW21-F1
#
_entry.id   AF-A0A088EW21-F1
#
_cell.length_a   1.000
_cell.length_b   1.000
_cell.length_c   1.000
_cell.angle_alpha   90.00
_cell.angle_beta   90.00
_cell.angle_gamma   90.00
#
_symmetry.space_group_name_H-M   'P 1'
#
loop_
_entity.id
_entity.type
_entity.pdbx_description
1 polymer ?
#
loop_
_entity_poly.entity_id
_entity_poly.type
_entity_poly.pdbx_seq_one_letter_code
_entity_poly.pdbx_strand_id
1 'polypeptide(L)'
;MHTKSVSLENLDDFHQYRLTDIIFDETIRYRYFSWMSGLVEINYPTQVYAIQKNEAQFFIQSLGITYTVIVIYDHPTLSLCCNCSETEAFCVHQKIALNQLIKNEQLHLFFSVAAYQSYLTKIAVKYGLEDEQQLEDYFEIQWVNDQVHIHKKDDNLLELSRAVLPQEMVFPKENNAVEQQTNILVLKEHKYYKHPQVLLYRSDRTKNGTLKNPLQEISCEEMIWKSKDITESQFFTALHFLGQNTIAEDNQQVVAFKMLIKNPLGLEIYRHDKTLSQNIGANSLIQITLRPLPKTIRIDVDQEAPFFTIRSYIEIAGQEHTLQNLPLVFDHFIQVQQHFYFIEIPQILTLFQVFATTADHLKVHQSKFEDFKKDFLMAMEEVVEVNYHHIPKASSKQIKEQQFYTDTEAIIYLEESGDYINLIPTMRYADVEVPVRSRRSIFGFDHHGQKFLVKRDAEAELRIVSLIVKQHPYFKEQLDEDFQHFYLHRKHFLEQDWFLNVFEDWRNHQISIIGFNEIKNNKFNSFKGKITIHVLSGQNWFNVNVNIQFGKNKGSLKNLQKAIRNKSKFITLDDGTVGILPEEWINKFEQFFLAGEIIDDTLLQIAETNYTALDRYFEEQWLSQAAKERLNEIKNKIQQIDQVQPVVLSKDFKGTLRSYQQDGLNWLNFLDEFNFGGCLADDMGLGKTIQIIAFILDQRNKVEHNCNLLVLPTTLIFNWKNELKKFAPSIRILELQGPDRQKDCLNFEQYELILISYHNLLTDINHLKKQSFNYIFLDESQQIKNPNSQRYQAVTKLKSRNRIVITGTPIENSTLDLFAQLSFVNPGLLGSKKYFKDVYTTPIDGFSNKKRLEELQRKVKPFILRRTKAEVAKELPLKNELVLYCEMKPAQRHIYDTYEKEFREFISAKDGDEIRKSPMHVLKGLTKLRQICNSTKLLKTEDLTVEQDSCKIEMLVEQVRDKCPYQKIIIFSQFVSMLNLIEVALAKHEISALKLTGQSRDRQHIVTQFQENDAERVILISLKAGGTGLNLTAASLVYLVDPWWNPAVETQAIDRAFRIGQSKDVTAIRLICPDTVEDKIMKLQANKTAIAENIFADTHNPIADFMNKERLLALFN
;
A
#
# COMPACT_ATOMS: atom_id res chain seq x y z
N MET A 1 -27.45 14.32 -49.22
CA MET A 1 -28.58 13.58 -49.83
C MET A 1 -29.79 14.50 -49.78
N HIS A 2 -30.35 14.87 -50.93
CA HIS A 2 -31.63 15.60 -50.95
C HIS A 2 -32.73 14.69 -50.40
N THR A 3 -33.29 14.99 -49.23
CA THR A 3 -34.57 14.44 -48.78
C THR A 3 -35.68 15.30 -49.38
N LYS A 4 -36.31 14.81 -50.45
CA LYS A 4 -37.60 15.34 -50.91
C LYS A 4 -38.63 15.04 -49.83
N SER A 5 -39.19 16.07 -49.20
CA SER A 5 -40.50 15.96 -48.56
C SER A 5 -41.51 15.56 -49.64
N VAL A 6 -42.30 14.53 -49.38
CA VAL A 6 -43.40 14.16 -50.28
C VAL A 6 -44.45 15.24 -50.11
N SER A 7 -44.66 16.05 -51.16
CA SER A 7 -45.77 17.00 -51.18
C SER A 7 -47.10 16.23 -51.17
N LEU A 8 -48.13 16.83 -50.55
CA LEU A 8 -49.51 16.33 -50.41
C LEU A 8 -50.18 15.86 -51.72
N GLU A 9 -49.56 16.06 -52.88
CA GLU A 9 -50.05 15.67 -54.21
C GLU A 9 -49.78 14.19 -54.58
N ASN A 10 -49.08 13.40 -53.74
CA ASN A 10 -48.73 11.98 -54.01
C ASN A 10 -49.18 11.03 -52.88
N LEU A 11 -50.45 11.11 -52.44
CA LEU A 11 -51.03 10.28 -51.37
C LEU A 11 -52.16 9.34 -51.84
N ASP A 12 -52.27 9.05 -53.15
CA ASP A 12 -53.36 8.21 -53.70
C ASP A 12 -53.41 6.78 -53.12
N ASP A 13 -52.29 6.29 -52.55
CA ASP A 13 -52.16 4.96 -51.93
C ASP A 13 -52.33 4.95 -50.38
N PHE A 14 -52.70 6.06 -49.76
CA PHE A 14 -52.88 6.18 -48.30
C PHE A 14 -54.34 6.45 -47.93
N HIS A 15 -54.90 5.72 -46.98
CA HIS A 15 -56.20 6.07 -46.41
C HIS A 15 -56.04 7.11 -45.29
N GLN A 16 -56.96 8.07 -45.23
CA GLN A 16 -56.91 9.21 -44.30
C GLN A 16 -58.04 9.13 -43.27
N TYR A 17 -57.70 9.36 -42.00
CA TYR A 17 -58.64 9.54 -40.90
C TYR A 17 -58.45 10.93 -40.29
N ARG A 18 -59.54 11.68 -40.08
CA ARG A 18 -59.50 13.05 -39.53
C ARG A 18 -60.15 13.11 -38.16
N LEU A 19 -59.47 13.73 -37.21
CA LEU A 19 -59.96 14.05 -35.87
C LEU A 19 -60.14 15.57 -35.78
N THR A 20 -61.33 16.03 -35.39
CA THR A 20 -61.63 17.45 -35.16
C THR A 20 -61.52 17.78 -33.67
N ASP A 21 -61.34 19.06 -33.33
CA ASP A 21 -61.27 19.58 -31.96
C ASP A 21 -60.11 19.04 -31.11
N ILE A 22 -58.98 18.73 -31.73
CA ILE A 22 -57.75 18.38 -31.03
C ILE A 22 -56.93 19.65 -30.81
N ILE A 23 -56.68 19.99 -29.54
CA ILE A 23 -55.81 21.09 -29.13
C ILE A 23 -54.65 20.49 -28.32
N PHE A 24 -53.45 20.48 -28.90
CA PHE A 24 -52.27 19.91 -28.26
C PHE A 24 -51.78 20.72 -27.05
N ASP A 25 -52.09 22.02 -26.99
CA ASP A 25 -51.74 22.87 -25.84
C ASP A 25 -52.62 22.62 -24.60
N GLU A 26 -53.86 22.13 -24.77
CA GLU A 26 -54.80 21.85 -23.67
C GLU A 26 -54.82 20.37 -23.25
N THR A 27 -54.13 19.51 -23.99
CA THR A 27 -54.00 18.08 -23.68
C THR A 27 -52.94 17.86 -22.61
N ILE A 28 -53.28 18.20 -21.37
CA ILE A 28 -52.47 17.91 -20.18
C ILE A 28 -52.18 16.41 -20.14
N ARG A 29 -50.89 16.04 -19.95
CA ARG A 29 -50.21 14.72 -20.02
C ARG A 29 -50.95 13.43 -19.59
N TYR A 30 -52.16 13.51 -19.04
CA TYR A 30 -52.92 12.36 -18.54
C TYR A 30 -54.38 12.27 -19.01
N ARG A 31 -54.89 13.17 -19.87
CA ARG A 31 -56.17 12.92 -20.57
C ARG A 31 -55.92 12.06 -21.81
N TYR A 32 -55.79 10.74 -21.61
CA TYR A 32 -56.00 9.81 -22.71
C TYR A 32 -57.40 10.06 -23.27
N PHE A 33 -57.51 10.31 -24.57
CA PHE A 33 -58.81 10.33 -25.23
C PHE A 33 -59.55 9.04 -24.83
N SER A 34 -60.74 9.15 -24.26
CA SER A 34 -61.42 7.99 -23.63
C SER A 34 -61.62 6.82 -24.60
N TRP A 35 -61.70 7.12 -25.91
CA TRP A 35 -61.78 6.16 -27.01
C TRP A 35 -60.43 5.48 -27.39
N MET A 36 -59.30 5.92 -26.84
CA MET A 36 -57.98 5.27 -26.97
C MET A 36 -57.70 4.22 -25.88
N SER A 37 -58.62 4.01 -24.94
CA SER A 37 -58.47 3.00 -23.89
C SER A 37 -58.51 1.58 -24.48
N GLY A 38 -57.39 0.86 -24.41
CA GLY A 38 -57.21 -0.49 -24.97
C GLY A 38 -55.92 -0.72 -25.77
N LEU A 39 -55.17 0.33 -26.13
CA LEU A 39 -53.93 0.25 -26.94
C LEU A 39 -52.65 -0.04 -26.13
N VAL A 40 -52.76 -0.54 -24.89
CA VAL A 40 -51.63 -0.64 -23.96
C VAL A 40 -50.79 -1.92 -24.14
N GLU A 41 -51.22 -2.90 -24.93
CA GLU A 41 -50.54 -4.20 -25.02
C GLU A 41 -49.89 -4.56 -26.38
N ILE A 42 -49.92 -3.67 -27.39
CA ILE A 42 -49.31 -3.95 -28.71
C ILE A 42 -48.12 -3.02 -28.94
N ASN A 43 -46.90 -3.56 -28.83
CA ASN A 43 -45.65 -2.79 -28.88
C ASN A 43 -44.91 -3.07 -30.20
N TYR A 44 -45.42 -2.50 -31.31
CA TYR A 44 -44.72 -2.59 -32.60
C TYR A 44 -43.54 -1.62 -32.62
N PRO A 45 -42.35 -2.04 -33.12
CA PRO A 45 -41.21 -1.16 -33.32
C PRO A 45 -41.64 0.02 -34.19
N THR A 46 -41.61 1.20 -33.59
CA THR A 46 -42.04 2.44 -34.24
C THR A 46 -40.85 3.36 -34.32
N GLN A 47 -40.49 3.76 -35.53
CA GLN A 47 -39.41 4.70 -35.79
C GLN A 47 -39.99 5.97 -36.38
N VAL A 48 -39.54 7.13 -35.91
CA VAL A 48 -39.90 8.42 -36.48
C VAL A 48 -39.02 8.65 -37.70
N TYR A 49 -39.60 8.67 -38.88
CA TYR A 49 -38.84 8.83 -40.12
C TYR A 49 -38.52 10.29 -40.39
N ALA A 50 -39.52 11.17 -40.26
CA ALA A 50 -39.39 12.60 -40.43
C ALA A 50 -40.44 13.30 -39.58
N ILE A 51 -40.11 14.45 -38.99
CA ILE A 51 -41.07 15.27 -38.25
C ILE A 51 -40.67 16.74 -38.40
N GLN A 52 -41.67 17.56 -38.63
CA GLN A 52 -41.60 19.01 -38.82
C GLN A 52 -42.77 19.65 -38.04
N LYS A 53 -42.79 20.97 -37.94
CA LYS A 53 -43.85 21.67 -37.20
C LYS A 53 -45.21 21.28 -37.78
N ASN A 54 -46.07 20.74 -36.93
CA ASN A 54 -47.40 20.22 -37.24
C ASN A 54 -47.46 19.02 -38.22
N GLU A 55 -46.35 18.39 -38.59
CA GLU A 55 -46.36 17.21 -39.48
C GLU A 55 -45.35 16.14 -39.03
N ALA A 56 -45.75 14.87 -39.01
CA ALA A 56 -44.86 13.76 -38.61
C ALA A 56 -45.13 12.50 -39.42
N GLN A 57 -44.06 11.82 -39.82
CA GLN A 57 -44.07 10.56 -40.53
C GLN A 57 -43.40 9.46 -39.69
N PHE A 58 -44.13 8.37 -39.47
CA PHE A 58 -43.72 7.22 -38.69
C PHE A 58 -43.63 5.97 -39.56
N PHE A 59 -42.63 5.15 -39.30
CA PHE A 59 -42.53 3.78 -39.78
C PHE A 59 -42.86 2.82 -38.65
N ILE A 60 -43.93 2.05 -38.84
CA ILE A 60 -44.41 1.08 -37.86
C ILE A 60 -44.22 -0.31 -38.45
N GLN A 61 -43.36 -1.11 -37.82
CA GLN A 61 -43.11 -2.48 -38.23
C GLN A 61 -44.10 -3.44 -37.57
N SER A 62 -44.99 -4.02 -38.36
CA SER A 62 -45.99 -4.98 -37.91
C SER A 62 -45.91 -6.24 -38.78
N LEU A 63 -45.74 -7.40 -38.15
CA LEU A 63 -45.61 -8.72 -38.83
C LEU A 63 -44.53 -8.77 -39.95
N GLY A 64 -43.43 -8.02 -39.79
CA GLY A 64 -42.31 -7.99 -40.74
C GLY A 64 -42.46 -7.04 -41.93
N ILE A 65 -43.58 -6.31 -42.03
CA ILE A 65 -43.83 -5.30 -43.06
C ILE A 65 -43.77 -3.90 -42.40
N THR A 66 -43.18 -2.93 -43.11
CA THR A 66 -43.06 -1.56 -42.62
C THR A 66 -44.18 -0.70 -43.19
N TYR A 67 -45.07 -0.23 -42.32
CA TYR A 67 -46.17 0.67 -42.69
C TYR A 67 -45.77 2.11 -42.43
N THR A 68 -46.15 2.99 -43.34
CA THR A 68 -45.90 4.43 -43.25
C THR A 68 -47.16 5.12 -42.78
N VAL A 69 -47.05 5.87 -41.68
CA VAL A 69 -48.13 6.71 -41.16
C VAL A 69 -47.68 8.16 -41.18
N ILE A 70 -48.45 9.04 -41.81
CA ILE A 70 -48.20 10.48 -41.88
C ILE A 70 -49.29 11.17 -41.06
N VAL A 71 -48.89 12.11 -40.22
CA VAL A 71 -49.75 12.87 -39.30
C VAL A 71 -49.58 14.33 -39.65
N ILE A 72 -50.67 15.02 -39.94
CA ILE A 72 -50.68 16.44 -40.32
C ILE A 72 -51.70 17.15 -39.45
N TYR A 73 -51.28 18.20 -38.76
CA TYR A 73 -52.08 18.98 -37.85
C TYR A 73 -52.34 20.38 -38.41
N ASP A 74 -53.59 20.70 -38.67
CA ASP A 74 -54.03 22.03 -39.06
C ASP A 74 -55.07 22.47 -38.04
N HIS A 75 -54.63 23.17 -37.00
CA HIS A 75 -55.39 23.42 -35.77
C HIS A 75 -56.82 23.92 -36.07
N PRO A 76 -57.89 23.31 -35.50
CA PRO A 76 -57.89 22.26 -34.46
C PRO A 76 -58.03 20.82 -35.02
N THR A 77 -57.77 20.62 -36.30
CA THR A 77 -57.98 19.35 -37.02
C THR A 77 -56.68 18.55 -37.20
N LEU A 78 -56.69 17.27 -36.83
CA LEU A 78 -55.58 16.34 -37.00
C LEU A 78 -55.92 15.26 -38.04
N SER A 79 -55.13 15.20 -39.10
CA SER A 79 -55.24 14.21 -40.16
C SER A 79 -54.18 13.13 -39.98
N LEU A 80 -54.57 11.85 -40.00
CA LEU A 80 -53.68 10.70 -39.95
C LEU A 80 -53.86 9.86 -41.23
N CYS A 81 -52.81 9.73 -42.02
CA CYS A 81 -52.79 8.98 -43.28
C CYS A 81 -51.93 7.73 -43.11
N CYS A 82 -52.39 6.56 -43.58
CA CYS A 82 -51.62 5.32 -43.48
C CYS A 82 -51.72 4.52 -44.79
N ASN A 83 -50.63 3.86 -45.19
CA ASN A 83 -50.58 3.03 -46.41
C ASN A 83 -50.99 1.57 -46.19
N CYS A 84 -51.58 1.21 -45.05
CA CYS A 84 -52.16 -0.12 -44.88
C CYS A 84 -53.51 -0.22 -45.60
N SER A 85 -53.91 -1.44 -45.97
CA SER A 85 -55.10 -1.73 -46.77
C SER A 85 -56.44 -1.61 -46.01
N GLU A 86 -56.43 -1.02 -44.81
CA GLU A 86 -57.60 -0.91 -43.93
C GLU A 86 -58.18 0.50 -44.04
N THR A 87 -59.20 0.69 -44.88
CA THR A 87 -59.58 2.04 -45.37
C THR A 87 -60.75 2.72 -44.65
N GLU A 88 -61.53 1.99 -43.84
CA GLU A 88 -62.81 2.50 -43.29
C GLU A 88 -62.77 2.90 -41.81
N ALA A 89 -61.71 2.57 -41.07
CA ALA A 89 -61.63 2.82 -39.63
C ALA A 89 -60.25 3.33 -39.21
N PHE A 90 -60.18 4.01 -38.05
CA PHE A 90 -58.92 4.47 -37.44
C PHE A 90 -58.02 3.27 -37.13
N CYS A 91 -57.05 3.00 -38.02
CA CYS A 91 -56.33 1.74 -38.04
C CYS A 91 -55.32 1.66 -36.88
N VAL A 92 -54.86 0.44 -36.57
CA VAL A 92 -53.95 0.21 -35.42
C VAL A 92 -52.64 0.99 -35.57
N HIS A 93 -52.13 1.14 -36.79
CA HIS A 93 -50.90 1.91 -37.06
C HIS A 93 -51.09 3.41 -36.79
N GLN A 94 -52.21 4.00 -37.22
CA GLN A 94 -52.53 5.41 -36.94
C GLN A 94 -52.71 5.65 -35.43
N LYS A 95 -53.34 4.71 -34.72
CA LYS A 95 -53.48 4.72 -33.26
C LYS A 95 -52.13 4.70 -32.54
N ILE A 96 -51.20 3.87 -33.00
CA ILE A 96 -49.85 3.78 -32.43
C ILE A 96 -49.05 5.07 -32.67
N ALA A 97 -49.09 5.61 -33.89
CA ALA A 97 -48.44 6.88 -34.21
C ALA A 97 -48.97 8.03 -33.34
N LEU A 98 -50.31 8.14 -33.20
CA LEU A 98 -50.93 9.15 -32.35
C LEU A 98 -50.56 8.98 -30.87
N ASN A 99 -50.53 7.74 -30.37
CA ASN A 99 -50.13 7.46 -28.99
C ASN A 99 -48.65 7.80 -28.73
N GLN A 100 -47.75 7.54 -29.68
CA GLN A 100 -46.34 7.92 -29.58
C GLN A 100 -46.17 9.44 -29.56
N LEU A 101 -46.94 10.17 -30.38
CA LEU A 101 -46.92 11.63 -30.43
C LEU A 101 -47.42 12.26 -29.11
N ILE A 102 -48.45 11.67 -28.49
CA ILE A 102 -48.98 12.14 -27.19
C ILE A 102 -48.06 11.78 -26.02
N LYS A 103 -47.46 10.57 -26.01
CA LYS A 103 -46.62 10.09 -24.89
C LYS A 103 -45.20 10.66 -24.91
N ASN A 104 -44.61 10.82 -26.09
CA ASN A 104 -43.24 11.28 -26.21
C ASN A 104 -43.21 12.81 -26.17
N GLU A 105 -42.80 13.36 -25.03
CA GLU A 105 -42.71 14.81 -24.79
C GLU A 105 -41.91 15.56 -25.85
N GLN A 106 -40.91 14.91 -26.45
CA GLN A 106 -40.07 15.50 -27.48
C GLN A 106 -40.79 15.60 -28.84
N LEU A 107 -41.66 14.64 -29.16
CA LEU A 107 -42.46 14.67 -30.39
C LEU A 107 -43.67 15.60 -30.26
N HIS A 108 -44.29 15.62 -29.08
CA HIS A 108 -45.39 16.54 -28.76
C HIS A 108 -45.02 18.01 -29.00
N LEU A 109 -43.74 18.34 -28.79
CA LEU A 109 -43.18 19.67 -28.98
C LEU A 109 -43.52 20.27 -30.36
N PHE A 110 -43.48 19.47 -31.43
CA PHE A 110 -43.70 19.94 -32.80
C PHE A 110 -45.16 20.28 -33.12
N PHE A 111 -46.10 19.91 -32.25
CA PHE A 111 -47.55 20.06 -32.47
C PHE A 111 -48.21 21.01 -31.45
N SER A 112 -47.50 21.39 -30.40
CA SER A 112 -47.97 22.28 -29.32
C SER A 112 -47.24 23.62 -29.39
N VAL A 113 -47.96 24.71 -29.69
CA VAL A 113 -47.35 26.05 -29.84
C VAL A 113 -46.79 26.53 -28.51
N ALA A 114 -47.51 26.30 -27.41
CA ALA A 114 -47.07 26.73 -26.08
C ALA A 114 -45.84 25.93 -25.60
N ALA A 115 -45.79 24.61 -25.84
CA ALA A 115 -44.63 23.80 -25.48
C ALA A 115 -43.42 24.14 -26.36
N TYR A 116 -43.62 24.35 -27.67
CA TYR A 116 -42.58 24.74 -28.61
C TYR A 116 -41.92 26.06 -28.18
N GLN A 117 -42.74 27.08 -27.90
CA GLN A 117 -42.25 28.37 -27.41
C GLN A 117 -41.56 28.25 -26.06
N SER A 118 -42.14 27.53 -25.08
CA SER A 118 -41.53 27.36 -23.76
C SER A 118 -40.16 26.65 -23.81
N TYR A 119 -40.00 25.66 -24.69
CA TYR A 119 -38.72 24.99 -24.90
C TYR A 119 -37.69 25.90 -25.57
N LEU A 120 -38.11 26.68 -26.58
CA LEU A 120 -37.26 27.71 -27.18
C LEU A 120 -36.83 28.75 -26.16
N THR A 121 -37.74 29.27 -25.32
CA THR A 121 -37.40 30.25 -24.27
C THR A 121 -36.36 29.69 -23.29
N LYS A 122 -36.52 28.43 -22.85
CA LYS A 122 -35.54 27.79 -21.94
C LYS A 122 -34.14 27.68 -22.55
N ILE A 123 -34.05 27.48 -23.86
CA ILE A 123 -32.76 27.40 -24.55
C ILE A 123 -32.24 28.80 -24.84
N ALA A 124 -33.10 29.74 -25.23
CA ALA A 124 -32.80 31.15 -25.47
C ALA A 124 -32.10 31.83 -24.28
N VAL A 125 -32.44 31.45 -23.03
CA VAL A 125 -31.72 31.92 -21.81
C VAL A 125 -30.21 31.68 -21.92
N LYS A 126 -29.79 30.53 -22.46
CA LYS A 126 -28.35 30.23 -22.61
C LYS A 126 -27.67 31.08 -23.66
N TYR A 127 -28.44 31.75 -24.52
CA TYR A 127 -27.97 32.64 -25.58
C TYR A 127 -28.22 34.12 -25.25
N GLY A 128 -28.75 34.43 -24.05
CA GLY A 128 -29.05 35.81 -23.61
C GLY A 128 -30.29 36.42 -24.28
N LEU A 129 -31.21 35.59 -24.78
CA LEU A 129 -32.40 35.99 -25.53
C LEU A 129 -33.71 35.75 -24.74
N GLU A 130 -33.64 35.76 -23.40
CA GLU A 130 -34.76 35.45 -22.51
C GLU A 130 -35.99 36.37 -22.68
N ASP A 131 -35.79 37.63 -23.10
CA ASP A 131 -36.84 38.63 -23.26
C ASP A 131 -37.27 38.86 -24.72
N GLU A 132 -36.73 38.11 -25.69
CA GLU A 132 -37.05 38.25 -27.12
C GLU A 132 -38.41 37.60 -27.46
N GLN A 133 -39.25 38.32 -28.21
CA GLN A 133 -40.64 37.92 -28.44
C GLN A 133 -40.80 36.96 -29.63
N GLN A 134 -39.88 36.96 -30.60
CA GLN A 134 -39.93 36.12 -31.81
C GLN A 134 -38.77 35.12 -31.90
N LEU A 135 -38.73 34.18 -30.95
CA LEU A 135 -37.64 33.19 -30.86
C LEU A 135 -37.56 32.21 -32.05
N GLU A 136 -38.64 32.04 -32.82
CA GLU A 136 -38.68 31.14 -33.99
C GLU A 136 -37.92 31.68 -35.21
N ASP A 137 -37.55 32.96 -35.22
CA ASP A 137 -36.70 33.55 -36.27
C ASP A 137 -35.23 33.14 -36.11
N TYR A 138 -34.83 32.81 -34.88
CA TYR A 138 -33.46 32.52 -34.48
C TYR A 138 -33.21 31.01 -34.32
N PHE A 139 -34.21 30.28 -33.82
CA PHE A 139 -34.09 28.87 -33.51
C PHE A 139 -35.19 28.06 -34.23
N GLU A 140 -34.78 26.94 -34.82
CA GLU A 140 -35.66 25.93 -35.38
C GLU A 140 -35.43 24.62 -34.65
N ILE A 141 -36.50 24.01 -34.16
CA ILE A 141 -36.41 22.67 -33.59
C ILE A 141 -36.46 21.66 -34.73
N GLN A 142 -35.48 20.76 -34.78
CA GLN A 142 -35.36 19.69 -35.76
C GLN A 142 -35.25 18.34 -35.05
N TRP A 143 -35.68 17.27 -35.73
CA TRP A 143 -35.55 15.91 -35.22
C TRP A 143 -34.41 15.19 -35.95
N VAL A 144 -33.37 14.83 -35.21
CA VAL A 144 -32.17 14.20 -35.76
C VAL A 144 -31.76 13.05 -34.83
N ASN A 145 -31.53 11.86 -35.39
CA ASN A 145 -31.10 10.67 -34.64
C ASN A 145 -31.99 10.32 -33.43
N ASP A 146 -33.32 10.33 -33.61
CA ASP A 146 -34.32 10.01 -32.57
C ASP A 146 -34.32 10.93 -31.33
N GLN A 147 -33.75 12.14 -31.46
CA GLN A 147 -33.81 13.18 -30.43
C GLN A 147 -34.15 14.55 -31.02
N VAL A 148 -34.78 15.39 -30.20
CA VAL A 148 -34.95 16.81 -30.52
C VAL A 148 -33.60 17.52 -30.44
N HIS A 149 -33.20 18.11 -31.55
CA HIS A 149 -32.06 19.01 -31.65
C HIS A 149 -32.55 20.41 -32.01
N ILE A 150 -32.00 21.42 -31.35
CA ILE A 150 -32.19 22.79 -31.80
C ILE A 150 -31.17 23.06 -32.90
N HIS A 151 -31.69 23.40 -34.07
CA HIS A 151 -30.94 23.98 -35.15
C HIS A 151 -31.04 25.50 -35.04
N LYS A 152 -29.92 26.20 -35.06
CA LYS A 152 -29.91 27.65 -35.07
C LYS A 152 -30.12 28.09 -36.53
N LYS A 153 -31.14 28.90 -36.80
CA LYS A 153 -31.36 29.42 -38.16
C LYS A 153 -30.25 30.39 -38.57
N ASP A 154 -29.66 31.06 -37.59
CA ASP A 154 -28.41 31.78 -37.72
C ASP A 154 -27.31 31.06 -36.93
N ASP A 155 -26.41 30.38 -37.65
CA ASP A 155 -25.30 29.62 -37.08
C ASP A 155 -24.34 30.49 -36.21
N ASN A 156 -24.45 31.82 -36.28
CA ASN A 156 -23.65 32.75 -35.49
C ASN A 156 -24.20 33.05 -34.08
N LEU A 157 -25.37 32.51 -33.71
CA LEU A 157 -25.90 32.59 -32.34
C LEU A 157 -25.03 31.79 -31.36
N LEU A 158 -24.47 32.47 -30.35
CA LEU A 158 -23.44 31.91 -29.47
C LEU A 158 -23.99 31.51 -28.09
N GLU A 159 -23.80 30.25 -27.68
CA GLU A 159 -24.29 29.73 -26.41
C GLU A 159 -23.36 30.18 -25.28
N LEU A 160 -23.84 31.10 -24.43
CA LEU A 160 -23.15 31.63 -23.25
C LEU A 160 -23.16 30.60 -22.11
N SER A 161 -22.54 29.43 -22.33
CA SER A 161 -22.21 28.49 -21.26
C SER A 161 -20.77 28.72 -20.80
N ARG A 162 -20.51 28.66 -19.49
CA ARG A 162 -19.21 28.90 -18.84
C ARG A 162 -18.04 28.00 -19.32
N ALA A 163 -18.24 27.14 -20.31
CA ALA A 163 -17.25 26.19 -20.82
C ALA A 163 -16.85 26.36 -22.30
N VAL A 164 -17.36 27.35 -23.05
CA VAL A 164 -16.97 27.59 -24.46
C VAL A 164 -16.67 29.07 -24.74
N LEU A 165 -15.86 29.69 -23.88
CA LEU A 165 -15.09 30.87 -24.26
C LEU A 165 -13.60 30.52 -24.13
N PRO A 166 -12.94 30.11 -25.24
CA PRO A 166 -11.52 30.36 -25.36
C PRO A 166 -11.31 31.87 -25.38
N GLN A 167 -10.27 32.32 -24.69
CA GLN A 167 -9.55 33.51 -25.08
C GLN A 167 -9.27 33.45 -26.58
N GLU A 168 -10.03 34.25 -27.32
CA GLU A 168 -9.60 35.02 -28.47
C GLU A 168 -9.11 34.33 -29.76
N MET A 169 -9.72 34.68 -30.90
CA MET A 169 -9.07 35.55 -31.89
C MET A 169 -9.90 35.78 -33.16
N VAL A 170 -9.72 37.00 -33.67
CA VAL A 170 -10.10 37.55 -34.97
C VAL A 170 -9.33 36.87 -36.11
N PHE A 171 -9.97 36.67 -37.27
CA PHE A 171 -9.25 36.47 -38.55
C PHE A 171 -9.72 37.44 -39.64
N PRO A 172 -8.79 37.86 -40.52
CA PRO A 172 -8.90 39.09 -41.26
C PRO A 172 -9.66 38.91 -42.58
N LYS A 173 -10.38 39.96 -42.97
CA LYS A 173 -10.54 40.28 -44.39
C LYS A 173 -9.87 41.62 -44.63
N GLU A 174 -8.89 41.57 -45.53
CA GLU A 174 -8.24 42.72 -46.12
C GLU A 174 -9.27 43.69 -46.68
N ASN A 175 -9.32 44.89 -46.10
CA ASN A 175 -9.69 46.06 -46.87
C ASN A 175 -8.39 46.67 -47.39
N ASN A 176 -8.34 46.72 -48.72
CA ASN A 176 -7.38 47.48 -49.47
C ASN A 176 -7.42 48.96 -49.04
N ALA A 177 -6.21 49.46 -48.79
CA ALA A 177 -5.80 50.84 -48.60
C ALA A 177 -5.99 51.49 -47.21
N VAL A 178 -4.96 52.28 -46.86
CA VAL A 178 -4.98 53.53 -46.04
C VAL A 178 -4.42 53.43 -44.61
N GLU A 179 -3.21 54.00 -44.44
CA GLU A 179 -2.57 54.59 -43.23
C GLU A 179 -2.17 53.66 -42.05
N GLN A 180 -0.89 53.71 -41.64
CA GLN A 180 -0.33 52.94 -40.50
C GLN A 180 -0.89 53.46 -39.17
N GLN A 181 -1.83 52.72 -38.56
CA GLN A 181 -2.30 52.98 -37.19
C GLN A 181 -1.33 52.36 -36.16
N THR A 182 -0.90 53.13 -35.16
CA THR A 182 0.00 52.67 -34.08
C THR A 182 -0.66 52.81 -32.71
N ASN A 183 -0.51 51.78 -31.86
CA ASN A 183 -0.92 51.87 -30.45
C ASN A 183 0.16 52.62 -29.65
N ILE A 184 -0.27 53.50 -28.76
CA ILE A 184 0.58 54.34 -27.92
C ILE A 184 0.07 54.34 -26.48
N LEU A 185 0.97 54.54 -25.53
CA LEU A 185 0.62 54.72 -24.12
C LEU A 185 0.61 56.20 -23.78
N VAL A 186 -0.43 56.67 -23.09
CA VAL A 186 -0.57 58.06 -22.67
C VAL A 186 -0.61 58.12 -21.15
N LEU A 187 0.39 58.76 -20.55
CA LEU A 187 0.45 59.09 -19.13
C LEU A 187 -0.23 60.44 -18.91
N LYS A 188 -1.27 60.44 -18.10
CA LYS A 188 -2.03 61.63 -17.72
C LYS A 188 -2.04 61.80 -16.20
N GLU A 189 -1.95 63.04 -15.74
CA GLU A 189 -2.14 63.33 -14.32
C GLU A 189 -3.64 63.27 -13.95
N HIS A 190 -3.95 62.54 -12.88
CA HIS A 190 -5.32 62.43 -12.38
C HIS A 190 -5.95 63.81 -12.05
N LYS A 191 -7.29 63.88 -12.03
CA LYS A 191 -8.04 65.14 -11.84
C LYS A 191 -7.99 65.66 -10.40
N TYR A 192 -7.88 64.74 -9.43
CA TYR A 192 -7.96 65.04 -7.98
C TYR A 192 -6.69 64.63 -7.20
N TYR A 193 -5.80 63.84 -7.80
CA TYR A 193 -4.61 63.28 -7.14
C TYR A 193 -3.40 63.46 -8.06
N LYS A 194 -2.20 63.44 -7.51
CA LYS A 194 -0.94 63.60 -8.28
C LYS A 194 -0.46 62.31 -8.95
N HIS A 195 -1.12 61.18 -8.72
CA HIS A 195 -0.73 59.90 -9.31
C HIS A 195 -0.95 59.88 -10.85
N PRO A 196 -0.11 59.13 -11.59
CA PRO A 196 -0.24 59.01 -13.03
C PRO A 196 -1.30 57.96 -13.39
N GLN A 197 -2.24 58.36 -14.25
CA GLN A 197 -3.11 57.43 -14.98
C GLN A 197 -2.41 57.03 -16.28
N VAL A 198 -2.40 55.73 -16.58
CA VAL A 198 -1.87 55.22 -17.85
C VAL A 198 -3.01 54.71 -18.71
N LEU A 199 -3.18 55.31 -19.89
CA LEU A 199 -4.24 54.98 -20.83
C LEU A 199 -3.64 54.48 -22.15
N LEU A 200 -4.29 53.49 -22.77
CA LEU A 200 -3.89 52.95 -24.06
C LEU A 200 -4.69 53.62 -25.17
N TYR A 201 -4.02 54.16 -26.19
CA TYR A 201 -4.65 54.85 -27.32
C TYR A 201 -4.17 54.26 -28.66
N ARG A 202 -5.01 54.36 -29.68
CA ARG A 202 -4.69 54.08 -31.10
C ARG A 202 -4.75 55.37 -31.90
N SER A 203 -3.79 55.56 -32.80
CA SER A 203 -3.70 56.75 -33.65
C SER A 203 -3.05 56.45 -34.99
N ASP A 204 -3.51 57.13 -36.03
CA ASP A 204 -2.86 57.16 -37.34
C ASP A 204 -1.64 58.08 -37.33
N ARG A 205 -0.64 57.79 -38.17
CA ARG A 205 0.50 58.68 -38.38
C ARG A 205 0.40 59.49 -39.66
N THR A 206 0.89 60.72 -39.64
CA THR A 206 1.16 61.50 -40.84
C THR A 206 2.40 60.96 -41.58
N LYS A 207 2.59 61.34 -42.85
CA LYS A 207 3.79 60.95 -43.64
C LYS A 207 5.12 61.41 -43.01
N ASN A 208 5.09 62.37 -42.08
CA ASN A 208 6.25 62.85 -41.33
C ASN A 208 6.42 62.17 -39.95
N GLY A 209 5.58 61.19 -39.62
CA GLY A 209 5.66 60.41 -38.38
C GLY A 209 4.95 60.99 -37.16
N THR A 210 4.23 62.11 -37.29
CA THR A 210 3.47 62.71 -36.18
C THR A 210 2.08 62.10 -36.03
N LEU A 211 1.55 62.04 -34.79
CA LEU A 211 0.22 61.49 -34.48
C LEU A 211 -0.91 62.33 -35.10
N LYS A 212 -1.97 61.67 -35.59
CA LYS A 212 -3.15 62.28 -36.21
C LYS A 212 -4.36 62.11 -35.29
N ASN A 213 -5.17 63.16 -35.16
CA ASN A 213 -6.45 63.11 -34.45
C ASN A 213 -7.55 62.52 -35.36
N PRO A 214 -8.57 61.83 -34.82
CA PRO A 214 -8.83 61.58 -33.40
C PRO A 214 -8.01 60.40 -32.82
N LEU A 215 -7.58 60.55 -31.57
CA LEU A 215 -6.97 59.45 -30.79
C LEU A 215 -8.10 58.58 -30.23
N GLN A 216 -8.07 57.28 -30.50
CA GLN A 216 -9.08 56.34 -30.01
C GLN A 216 -8.55 55.61 -28.77
N GLU A 217 -9.18 55.81 -27.61
CA GLU A 217 -8.85 55.06 -26.39
C GLU A 217 -9.23 53.59 -26.56
N ILE A 218 -8.34 52.69 -26.14
CA ILE A 218 -8.53 51.24 -26.20
C ILE A 218 -8.64 50.69 -24.79
N SER A 219 -9.62 49.82 -24.56
CA SER A 219 -9.76 49.11 -23.29
C SER A 219 -8.58 48.13 -23.09
N CYS A 220 -7.84 48.31 -22.00
CA CYS A 220 -6.81 47.35 -21.58
C CYS A 220 -7.41 45.98 -21.24
N GLU A 221 -8.68 45.90 -20.79
CA GLU A 221 -9.35 44.64 -20.48
C GLU A 221 -9.44 43.75 -21.72
N GLU A 222 -9.84 44.32 -22.85
CA GLU A 222 -9.85 43.60 -24.13
C GLU A 222 -8.45 43.11 -24.52
N MET A 223 -7.40 43.85 -24.17
CA MET A 223 -6.04 43.46 -24.51
C MET A 223 -5.48 42.36 -23.58
N ILE A 224 -5.94 42.30 -22.32
CA ILE A 224 -5.64 41.18 -21.40
C ILE A 224 -6.19 39.87 -21.97
N TRP A 225 -7.41 39.89 -22.50
CA TRP A 225 -7.97 38.72 -23.17
C TRP A 225 -7.20 38.38 -24.47
N LYS A 226 -6.67 39.38 -25.20
CA LYS A 226 -5.88 39.25 -26.47
C LYS A 226 -4.51 38.64 -26.30
N SER A 227 -3.92 38.81 -25.14
CA SER A 227 -2.56 38.37 -24.86
C SER A 227 -2.41 36.85 -24.91
N LYS A 228 -1.42 36.36 -25.67
CA LYS A 228 -1.07 34.93 -25.73
C LYS A 228 0.11 34.58 -24.83
N ASP A 229 0.88 35.59 -24.42
CA ASP A 229 2.00 35.46 -23.50
C ASP A 229 1.62 35.95 -22.10
N ILE A 230 2.11 35.26 -21.08
CA ILE A 230 1.90 35.60 -19.66
C ILE A 230 2.47 36.99 -19.38
N THR A 231 3.60 37.36 -20.00
CA THR A 231 4.21 38.68 -19.75
C THR A 231 3.41 39.83 -20.38
N GLU A 232 2.80 39.62 -21.55
CA GLU A 232 1.86 40.55 -22.17
C GLU A 232 0.57 40.70 -21.35
N SER A 233 0.04 39.58 -20.84
CA SER A 233 -1.15 39.57 -19.99
C SER A 233 -0.90 40.37 -18.71
N GLN A 234 0.22 40.10 -18.02
CA GLN A 234 0.66 40.85 -16.84
C GLN A 234 0.89 42.33 -17.16
N PHE A 235 1.40 42.67 -18.35
CA PHE A 235 1.58 44.04 -18.80
C PHE A 235 0.24 44.78 -18.97
N PHE A 236 -0.73 44.20 -19.67
CA PHE A 236 -2.05 44.81 -19.82
C PHE A 236 -2.85 44.83 -18.51
N THR A 237 -2.69 43.83 -17.63
CA THR A 237 -3.24 43.86 -16.27
C THR A 237 -2.65 45.03 -15.46
N ALA A 238 -1.35 45.27 -15.56
CA ALA A 238 -0.70 46.42 -14.93
C ALA A 238 -1.20 47.75 -15.51
N LEU A 239 -1.35 47.86 -16.84
CA LEU A 239 -1.92 49.06 -17.47
C LEU A 239 -3.36 49.31 -17.06
N HIS A 240 -4.17 48.26 -16.98
CA HIS A 240 -5.55 48.34 -16.54
C HIS A 240 -5.63 48.82 -15.08
N PHE A 241 -4.82 48.25 -14.20
CA PHE A 241 -4.70 48.67 -12.81
C PHE A 241 -4.26 50.13 -12.68
N LEU A 242 -3.27 50.58 -13.45
CA LEU A 242 -2.81 51.98 -13.48
C LEU A 242 -3.79 52.95 -14.18
N GLY A 243 -4.75 52.42 -14.94
CA GLY A 243 -5.84 53.19 -15.55
C GLY A 243 -7.06 53.35 -14.63
N GLN A 244 -7.28 52.41 -13.70
CA GLN A 244 -8.35 52.48 -12.71
C GLN A 244 -8.00 53.46 -11.58
N ASN A 245 -8.96 54.29 -11.16
CA ASN A 245 -8.78 55.34 -10.13
C ASN A 245 -8.75 54.78 -8.69
N THR A 246 -8.09 53.66 -8.47
CA THR A 246 -8.05 52.97 -7.18
C THR A 246 -6.82 53.39 -6.37
N ILE A 247 -7.07 53.90 -5.16
CA ILE A 247 -6.04 54.07 -4.13
C ILE A 247 -5.68 52.66 -3.65
N ALA A 248 -4.60 52.10 -4.16
CA ALA A 248 -4.13 50.76 -3.82
C ALA A 248 -2.95 50.81 -2.84
N GLU A 249 -2.65 49.69 -2.19
CA GLU A 249 -1.44 49.53 -1.38
C GLU A 249 -0.18 49.76 -2.21
N ASP A 250 0.80 50.50 -1.67
CA ASP A 250 2.03 50.92 -2.37
C ASP A 250 2.72 49.77 -3.13
N ASN A 251 2.72 48.55 -2.58
CA ASN A 251 3.40 47.40 -3.19
C ASN A 251 2.78 46.95 -4.52
N GLN A 252 1.46 46.97 -4.68
CA GLN A 252 0.82 46.55 -5.94
C GLN A 252 1.05 47.57 -7.06
N GLN A 253 1.07 48.86 -6.70
CA GLN A 253 1.42 49.95 -7.62
C GLN A 253 2.85 49.84 -8.12
N VAL A 254 3.81 49.52 -7.23
CA VAL A 254 5.21 49.30 -7.63
C VAL A 254 5.34 48.15 -8.63
N VAL A 255 4.64 47.03 -8.40
CA VAL A 255 4.64 45.89 -9.34
C VAL A 255 4.07 46.28 -10.70
N ALA A 256 2.99 47.07 -10.73
CA ALA A 256 2.39 47.54 -11.98
C ALA A 256 3.33 48.49 -12.76
N PHE A 257 3.99 49.42 -12.08
CA PHE A 257 4.98 50.31 -12.71
C PHE A 257 6.22 49.57 -13.22
N LYS A 258 6.69 48.54 -12.52
CA LYS A 258 7.77 47.66 -13.01
C LYS A 258 7.40 47.02 -14.35
N MET A 259 6.18 46.51 -14.46
CA MET A 259 5.69 45.92 -15.71
C MET A 259 5.57 46.99 -16.80
N LEU A 260 5.08 48.19 -16.47
CA LEU A 260 5.02 49.32 -17.40
C LEU A 260 6.41 49.67 -17.98
N ILE A 261 7.47 49.64 -17.17
CA ILE A 261 8.85 49.93 -17.60
C ILE A 261 9.42 48.81 -18.46
N LYS A 262 9.17 47.54 -18.09
CA LYS A 262 9.60 46.39 -18.90
C LYS A 262 9.07 46.50 -20.33
N ASN A 263 7.86 47.03 -20.51
CA ASN A 263 7.22 47.31 -21.80
C ASN A 263 7.53 46.23 -22.85
N PRO A 264 7.08 44.97 -22.64
CA PRO A 264 7.43 43.85 -23.51
C PRO A 264 7.01 44.07 -24.97
N LEU A 265 6.01 44.93 -25.18
CA LEU A 265 5.47 45.28 -26.51
C LEU A 265 6.19 46.45 -27.18
N GLY A 266 7.14 47.11 -26.50
CA GLY A 266 7.89 48.24 -27.05
C GLY A 266 7.04 49.44 -27.46
N LEU A 267 5.87 49.63 -26.85
CA LEU A 267 4.95 50.71 -27.20
C LEU A 267 5.56 52.08 -26.92
N GLU A 268 5.35 53.04 -27.81
CA GLU A 268 5.75 54.42 -27.57
C GLU A 268 4.92 55.04 -26.44
N ILE A 269 5.60 55.76 -25.57
CA ILE A 269 5.01 56.34 -24.36
C ILE A 269 4.97 57.85 -24.52
N TYR A 270 3.81 58.45 -24.27
CA TYR A 270 3.56 59.87 -24.36
C TYR A 270 3.03 60.39 -23.03
N ARG A 271 3.37 61.63 -22.68
CA ARG A 271 2.81 62.37 -21.56
C ARG A 271 1.80 63.39 -22.07
N HIS A 272 0.65 63.47 -21.43
CA HIS A 272 -0.32 64.55 -21.65
C HIS A 272 0.12 65.82 -20.92
N ASP A 273 0.28 66.91 -21.67
CA ASP A 273 0.57 68.24 -21.13
C ASP A 273 -0.71 69.09 -21.07
N LYS A 274 -1.20 69.31 -19.84
CA LYS A 274 -2.40 70.11 -19.55
C LYS A 274 -2.24 71.59 -19.93
N THR A 275 -1.02 72.10 -20.06
CA THR A 275 -0.77 73.50 -20.45
C THR A 275 -1.08 73.75 -21.92
N LEU A 276 -0.97 72.71 -22.76
CA LEU A 276 -1.25 72.79 -24.20
C LEU A 276 -2.73 72.57 -24.53
N SER A 277 -3.40 71.61 -23.87
CA SER A 277 -4.84 71.39 -24.01
C SER A 277 -5.39 70.57 -22.84
N GLN A 278 -6.61 70.86 -22.39
CA GLN A 278 -7.29 70.06 -21.36
C GLN A 278 -7.73 68.68 -21.88
N ASN A 279 -8.01 68.55 -23.18
CA ASN A 279 -8.38 67.28 -23.80
C ASN A 279 -7.14 66.60 -24.40
N ILE A 280 -7.14 65.27 -24.37
CA ILE A 280 -6.09 64.46 -24.99
C ILE A 280 -6.25 64.54 -26.51
N GLY A 281 -5.23 65.08 -27.18
CA GLY A 281 -5.14 65.15 -28.64
C GLY A 281 -3.68 65.16 -29.05
N ALA A 282 -3.39 64.87 -30.32
CA ALA A 282 -2.01 64.74 -30.82
C ALA A 282 -1.09 65.94 -30.47
N ASN A 283 -1.64 67.16 -30.41
CA ASN A 283 -0.89 68.39 -30.10
C ASN A 283 -0.61 68.59 -28.60
N SER A 284 -1.25 67.82 -27.71
CA SER A 284 -1.04 67.87 -26.25
C SER A 284 -0.22 66.70 -25.72
N LEU A 285 0.34 65.86 -26.61
CA LEU A 285 1.15 64.69 -26.27
C LEU A 285 2.63 64.93 -26.55
N ILE A 286 3.48 64.66 -25.55
CA ILE A 286 4.94 64.75 -25.64
C ILE A 286 5.52 63.34 -25.46
N GLN A 287 6.32 62.86 -26.39
CA GLN A 287 6.94 61.54 -26.29
C GLN A 287 7.97 61.49 -25.16
N ILE A 288 7.93 60.43 -24.37
CA ILE A 288 8.83 60.17 -23.25
C ILE A 288 9.34 58.71 -23.28
N THR A 289 10.38 58.42 -22.52
CA THR A 289 10.84 57.04 -22.28
C THR A 289 10.84 56.75 -20.79
N LEU A 290 10.27 55.62 -20.38
CA LEU A 290 10.37 55.14 -19.00
C LEU A 290 11.61 54.26 -18.84
N ARG A 291 12.33 54.43 -17.74
CA ARG A 291 13.51 53.62 -17.39
C ARG A 291 13.51 53.27 -15.90
N PRO A 292 14.11 52.14 -15.50
CA PRO A 292 14.37 51.89 -14.09
C PRO A 292 15.40 52.89 -13.57
N LEU A 293 15.29 53.28 -12.30
CA LEU A 293 16.29 54.16 -11.67
C LEU A 293 17.65 53.46 -11.58
N PRO A 294 18.76 54.11 -11.98
CA PRO A 294 20.09 53.57 -11.76
C PRO A 294 20.36 53.36 -10.26
N LYS A 295 21.00 52.24 -9.92
CA LYS A 295 21.25 51.82 -8.52
C LYS A 295 22.41 52.57 -7.84
N THR A 296 22.82 53.73 -8.36
CA THR A 296 24.04 54.51 -8.04
C THR A 296 23.76 55.77 -7.21
N ILE A 297 22.83 55.67 -6.26
CA ILE A 297 22.59 56.78 -5.31
C ILE A 297 23.66 56.73 -4.23
N ARG A 298 24.24 57.90 -3.92
CA ARG A 298 25.26 58.07 -2.89
C ARG A 298 24.89 59.25 -1.99
N ILE A 299 25.07 59.09 -0.69
CA ILE A 299 24.89 60.14 0.30
C ILE A 299 26.26 60.43 0.93
N ASP A 300 26.72 61.66 0.84
CA ASP A 300 27.97 62.11 1.45
C ASP A 300 27.67 62.95 2.69
N VAL A 301 28.32 62.63 3.81
CA VAL A 301 28.13 63.30 5.10
C VAL A 301 29.43 63.92 5.55
N ASP A 302 29.50 65.25 5.41
CA ASP A 302 30.64 66.08 5.80
C ASP A 302 30.38 66.74 7.16
N GLN A 303 31.42 66.81 8.00
CA GLN A 303 31.35 67.50 9.30
C GLN A 303 31.94 68.91 9.18
N GLU A 304 31.08 69.93 9.28
CA GLU A 304 31.44 71.35 9.27
C GLU A 304 30.91 72.00 10.55
N ALA A 305 31.65 71.88 11.66
CA ALA A 305 31.18 72.32 12.97
C ALA A 305 30.60 73.76 12.95
N PRO A 306 29.41 74.00 13.52
CA PRO A 306 28.62 73.11 14.38
C PRO A 306 27.58 72.22 13.66
N PHE A 307 27.63 72.08 12.34
CA PHE A 307 26.65 71.33 11.54
C PHE A 307 27.29 70.10 10.84
N PHE A 308 26.45 69.12 10.55
CA PHE A 308 26.74 68.08 9.56
C PHE A 308 26.03 68.45 8.27
N THR A 309 26.78 68.48 7.17
CA THR A 309 26.29 68.79 5.83
C THR A 309 26.09 67.47 5.09
N ILE A 310 24.84 67.13 4.78
CA ILE A 310 24.49 65.92 4.03
C ILE A 310 24.19 66.31 2.59
N ARG A 311 24.94 65.74 1.65
CA ARG A 311 24.74 65.88 0.20
C ARG A 311 24.33 64.56 -0.38
N SER A 312 23.55 64.58 -1.44
CA SER A 312 23.05 63.37 -2.07
C SER A 312 23.16 63.50 -3.59
N TYR A 313 23.70 62.46 -4.20
CA TYR A 313 24.05 62.40 -5.61
C TYR A 313 23.44 61.16 -6.24
N ILE A 314 23.05 61.29 -7.50
CA ILE A 314 22.68 60.16 -8.34
C ILE A 314 23.36 60.29 -9.69
N GLU A 315 23.98 59.19 -10.13
CA GLU A 315 24.58 59.12 -11.46
C GLU A 315 23.55 58.62 -12.47
N ILE A 316 23.19 59.47 -13.43
CA ILE A 316 22.26 59.12 -14.51
C ILE A 316 22.97 59.38 -15.84
N ALA A 317 23.05 58.36 -16.71
CA ALA A 317 23.69 58.45 -18.03
C ALA A 317 25.15 58.97 -18.00
N GLY A 318 25.91 58.66 -16.94
CA GLY A 318 27.31 59.06 -16.78
C GLY A 318 27.52 60.51 -16.32
N GLN A 319 26.45 61.19 -15.90
CA GLN A 319 26.53 62.52 -15.28
C GLN A 319 25.99 62.47 -13.85
N GLU A 320 26.70 63.10 -12.92
CA GLU A 320 26.25 63.26 -11.54
C GLU A 320 25.23 64.40 -11.43
N HIS A 321 24.07 64.09 -10.87
CA HIS A 321 23.01 65.06 -10.60
C HIS A 321 22.78 65.17 -9.09
N THR A 322 22.56 66.39 -8.60
CA THR A 322 22.02 66.60 -7.24
C THR A 322 20.52 66.32 -7.24
N LEU A 323 20.04 65.69 -6.17
CA LEU A 323 18.63 65.31 -6.03
C LEU A 323 17.66 66.50 -6.13
N GLN A 324 18.08 67.72 -5.77
CA GLN A 324 17.26 68.93 -5.86
C GLN A 324 16.96 69.35 -7.32
N ASN A 325 17.91 69.18 -8.23
CA ASN A 325 17.79 69.61 -9.63
C ASN A 325 16.96 68.63 -10.49
N LEU A 326 16.40 67.61 -9.86
CA LEU A 326 15.67 66.53 -10.49
C LEU A 326 14.19 66.64 -10.14
N PRO A 327 13.33 67.15 -11.04
CA PRO A 327 11.92 67.29 -10.75
C PRO A 327 11.26 65.93 -10.59
N LEU A 328 10.59 65.75 -9.45
CA LEU A 328 9.72 64.60 -9.18
C LEU A 328 8.40 64.79 -9.94
N VAL A 329 8.10 63.88 -10.86
CA VAL A 329 6.90 63.87 -11.68
C VAL A 329 6.01 62.71 -11.23
N PHE A 330 4.72 63.01 -11.02
CA PHE A 330 3.71 62.06 -10.53
C PHE A 330 4.05 61.37 -9.20
N ASP A 331 4.90 62.00 -8.36
CA ASP A 331 5.38 61.50 -7.07
C ASP A 331 6.12 60.14 -7.10
N HIS A 332 6.41 59.58 -8.28
CA HIS A 332 7.08 58.28 -8.44
C HIS A 332 8.19 58.26 -9.52
N PHE A 333 8.29 59.30 -10.35
CA PHE A 333 9.26 59.37 -11.44
C PHE A 333 10.15 60.59 -11.34
N ILE A 334 11.39 60.45 -11.78
CA ILE A 334 12.34 61.56 -11.92
C ILE A 334 12.50 61.88 -13.40
N GLN A 335 12.31 63.15 -13.78
CA GLN A 335 12.45 63.57 -15.17
C GLN A 335 13.84 64.15 -15.46
N VAL A 336 14.53 63.57 -16.45
CA VAL A 336 15.75 64.14 -17.08
C VAL A 336 15.52 64.18 -18.58
N GLN A 337 15.44 65.39 -19.14
CA GLN A 337 15.08 65.61 -20.55
C GLN A 337 13.74 64.92 -20.91
N GLN A 338 13.76 63.94 -21.82
CA GLN A 338 12.61 63.12 -22.23
C GLN A 338 12.55 61.75 -21.52
N HIS A 339 13.42 61.49 -20.55
CA HIS A 339 13.50 60.21 -19.82
C HIS A 339 12.94 60.34 -18.41
N PHE A 340 12.10 59.38 -18.03
CA PHE A 340 11.43 59.30 -16.73
C PHE A 340 11.94 58.06 -16.02
N TYR A 341 12.61 58.25 -14.88
CA TYR A 341 13.20 57.19 -14.09
C TYR A 341 12.31 56.84 -12.91
N PHE A 342 11.86 55.58 -12.82
CA PHE A 342 10.93 55.13 -11.77
C PHE A 342 11.64 54.80 -10.46
N ILE A 343 11.14 55.37 -9.36
CA ILE A 343 11.62 55.08 -8.01
C ILE A 343 10.84 53.89 -7.44
N GLU A 344 11.49 52.72 -7.41
CA GLU A 344 10.89 51.48 -6.92
C GLU A 344 10.82 51.38 -5.40
N ILE A 345 11.83 51.91 -4.71
CA ILE A 345 12.05 51.68 -3.27
C ILE A 345 11.51 52.86 -2.46
N PRO A 346 10.57 52.66 -1.51
CA PRO A 346 9.95 53.74 -0.74
C PRO A 346 10.95 54.63 0.00
N GLN A 347 12.02 54.03 0.55
CA GLN A 347 13.09 54.75 1.23
C GLN A 347 13.76 55.77 0.28
N ILE A 348 14.00 55.39 -0.98
CA ILE A 348 14.55 56.30 -2.00
C ILE A 348 13.54 57.40 -2.32
N LEU A 349 12.24 57.10 -2.37
CA LEU A 349 11.22 58.12 -2.60
C LEU A 349 11.19 59.15 -1.45
N THR A 350 11.26 58.69 -0.19
CA THR A 350 11.37 59.56 0.98
C THR A 350 12.64 60.43 0.91
N LEU A 351 13.76 59.87 0.43
CA LEU A 351 14.98 60.63 0.19
C LEU A 351 14.76 61.77 -0.82
N PHE A 352 14.11 61.51 -1.96
CA PHE A 352 13.77 62.56 -2.93
C PHE A 352 12.84 63.64 -2.33
N GLN A 353 11.84 63.25 -1.54
CA GLN A 353 10.90 64.19 -0.90
C GLN A 353 11.59 65.13 0.11
N VAL A 354 12.52 64.61 0.91
CA VAL A 354 13.28 65.41 1.89
C VAL A 354 14.19 66.43 1.19
N PHE A 355 14.91 66.01 0.14
CA PHE A 355 15.81 66.90 -0.60
C PHE A 355 15.08 67.85 -1.58
N ALA A 356 13.82 67.57 -1.93
CA ALA A 356 13.01 68.50 -2.72
C ALA A 356 12.57 69.76 -1.94
N THR A 357 12.56 69.70 -0.60
CA THR A 357 12.09 70.79 0.28
C THR A 357 13.21 71.63 0.89
N THR A 358 14.48 71.21 0.71
CA THR A 358 15.67 71.84 1.29
C THR A 358 16.66 72.20 0.18
N ALA A 359 17.54 73.19 0.38
CA ALA A 359 18.56 73.57 -0.61
C ALA A 359 19.54 72.39 -0.89
N ASP A 360 20.48 72.52 -1.83
CA ASP A 360 21.40 71.48 -2.37
C ASP A 360 22.12 70.57 -1.33
N HIS A 361 22.04 70.93 -0.05
CA HIS A 361 22.57 70.19 1.07
C HIS A 361 21.68 70.37 2.31
N LEU A 362 21.49 69.30 3.07
CA LEU A 362 20.80 69.33 4.36
C LEU A 362 21.81 69.64 5.47
N LYS A 363 21.54 70.64 6.31
CA LYS A 363 22.35 70.94 7.50
C LYS A 363 21.65 70.47 8.76
N VAL A 364 22.26 69.52 9.46
CA VAL A 364 21.78 69.02 10.76
C VAL A 364 22.75 69.46 11.84
N HIS A 365 22.25 70.16 12.87
CA HIS A 365 23.09 70.59 13.99
C HIS A 365 23.66 69.38 14.73
N GLN A 366 24.93 69.44 15.16
CA GLN A 366 25.63 68.33 15.83
C GLN A 366 24.86 67.72 17.01
N SER A 367 24.08 68.51 17.74
CA SER A 367 23.26 68.04 18.88
C SER A 367 22.07 67.17 18.48
N LYS A 368 21.67 67.19 17.20
CA LYS A 368 20.54 66.44 16.63
C LYS A 368 20.96 65.45 15.55
N PHE A 369 22.25 65.37 15.26
CA PHE A 369 22.77 64.50 14.23
C PHE A 369 22.62 63.00 14.56
N GLU A 370 22.79 62.59 15.83
CA GLU A 370 22.61 61.19 16.21
C GLU A 370 21.14 60.74 16.13
N ASP A 371 20.19 61.60 16.51
CA ASP A 371 18.75 61.36 16.33
C ASP A 371 18.44 61.20 14.82
N PHE A 372 18.92 62.14 14.00
CA PHE A 372 18.76 62.09 12.54
C PHE A 372 19.41 60.87 11.89
N LYS A 373 20.59 60.48 12.36
CA LYS A 373 21.31 59.30 11.86
C LYS A 373 20.49 58.04 12.12
N LYS A 374 19.95 57.89 13.33
CA LYS A 374 19.14 56.73 13.72
C LYS A 374 17.82 56.65 12.98
N ASP A 375 17.12 57.78 12.87
CA ASP A 375 15.75 57.81 12.33
C ASP A 375 15.71 57.84 10.79
N PHE A 376 16.79 58.31 10.13
CA PHE A 376 16.82 58.48 8.68
C PHE A 376 18.00 57.78 8.01
N LEU A 377 19.26 58.09 8.38
CA LEU A 377 20.43 57.56 7.66
C LEU A 377 20.58 56.04 7.79
N MET A 378 20.32 55.45 8.95
CA MET A 378 20.39 53.99 9.14
C MET A 378 19.38 53.24 8.26
N ALA A 379 18.17 53.78 8.09
CA ALA A 379 17.18 53.20 7.18
C ALA A 379 17.60 53.33 5.70
N MET A 380 18.34 54.39 5.35
CA MET A 380 18.90 54.57 4.00
C MET A 380 20.12 53.68 3.74
N GLU A 381 20.96 53.40 4.75
CA GLU A 381 22.16 52.55 4.64
C GLU A 381 21.86 51.11 4.22
N GLU A 382 20.61 50.65 4.37
CA GLU A 382 20.19 49.33 3.88
C GLU A 382 20.11 49.27 2.34
N VAL A 383 19.88 50.42 1.70
CA VAL A 383 19.50 50.54 0.28
C VAL A 383 20.49 51.39 -0.53
N VAL A 384 21.12 52.39 0.11
CA VAL A 384 21.94 53.45 -0.51
C VAL A 384 23.32 53.47 0.12
N GLU A 385 24.35 53.80 -0.67
CA GLU A 385 25.71 53.95 -0.15
C GLU A 385 25.85 55.29 0.59
N VAL A 386 26.19 55.23 1.89
CA VAL A 386 26.39 56.42 2.72
C VAL A 386 27.87 56.55 3.08
N ASN A 387 28.51 57.62 2.60
CA ASN A 387 29.90 57.94 2.86
C ASN A 387 30.04 58.97 3.97
N TYR A 388 30.66 58.55 5.07
CA TYR A 388 31.02 59.44 6.17
C TYR A 388 32.48 59.89 6.01
N HIS A 389 32.72 61.04 5.35
CA HIS A 389 34.09 61.52 5.10
C HIS A 389 34.87 61.86 6.38
N HIS A 390 34.16 62.11 7.49
CA HIS A 390 34.76 62.36 8.80
C HIS A 390 35.20 61.07 9.53
N ILE A 391 34.85 59.88 9.03
CA ILE A 391 35.25 58.58 9.59
C ILE A 391 36.45 58.04 8.79
N PRO A 392 37.63 57.83 9.41
CA PRO A 392 38.80 57.31 8.71
C PRO A 392 38.59 55.83 8.28
N LYS A 393 39.17 55.45 7.13
CA LYS A 393 39.23 54.04 6.69
C LYS A 393 40.16 53.25 7.60
N ALA A 394 39.83 51.98 7.85
CA ALA A 394 40.65 51.10 8.69
C ALA A 394 42.09 50.97 8.17
N SER A 395 43.08 51.12 9.06
CA SER A 395 44.48 50.81 8.73
C SER A 395 44.73 49.29 8.75
N SER A 396 45.73 48.83 8.00
CA SER A 396 46.11 47.40 7.96
C SER A 396 46.49 46.81 9.32
N LYS A 397 46.83 47.66 10.30
CA LYS A 397 47.14 47.26 11.67
C LYS A 397 45.86 47.04 12.50
N GLN A 398 44.89 47.95 12.40
CA GLN A 398 43.58 47.85 13.08
C GLN A 398 42.77 46.63 12.62
N ILE A 399 42.82 46.32 11.32
CA ILE A 399 42.16 45.12 10.74
C ILE A 399 42.71 43.82 11.33
N LYS A 400 44.04 43.75 11.54
CA LYS A 400 44.71 42.57 12.11
C LYS A 400 44.50 42.46 13.62
N GLU A 401 44.52 43.58 14.35
CA GLU A 401 44.28 43.61 15.81
C GLU A 401 42.86 43.19 16.18
N GLN A 402 41.85 43.51 15.35
CA GLN A 402 40.45 43.14 15.56
C GLN A 402 39.98 41.92 14.76
N GLN A 403 40.91 41.24 14.08
CA GLN A 403 40.69 39.94 13.43
C GLN A 403 39.54 39.87 12.39
N PHE A 404 39.10 41.01 11.82
CA PHE A 404 37.93 41.08 10.93
C PHE A 404 37.94 40.16 9.70
N TYR A 405 39.10 39.74 9.21
CA TYR A 405 39.23 38.80 8.07
C TYR A 405 39.76 37.42 8.46
N THR A 406 40.15 37.23 9.72
CA THR A 406 40.62 35.94 10.25
C THR A 406 39.52 35.17 10.96
N ASP A 407 38.47 35.84 11.41
CA ASP A 407 37.29 35.25 12.06
C ASP A 407 36.02 35.64 11.31
N THR A 408 35.89 35.12 10.08
CA THR A 408 34.70 35.28 9.24
C THR A 408 33.89 34.00 9.23
N GLU A 409 32.62 34.06 9.62
CA GLU A 409 31.70 32.92 9.61
C GLU A 409 30.53 33.18 8.66
N ALA A 410 30.22 32.18 7.84
CA ALA A 410 29.07 32.17 6.94
C ALA A 410 27.86 31.56 7.66
N ILE A 411 26.74 32.27 7.66
CA ILE A 411 25.51 31.87 8.36
C ILE A 411 24.33 31.96 7.41
N ILE A 412 23.42 30.98 7.47
CA ILE A 412 22.12 31.05 6.83
C ILE A 412 21.05 31.04 7.92
N TYR A 413 20.33 32.15 8.04
CA TYR A 413 19.14 32.24 8.89
C TYR A 413 17.91 31.77 8.11
N LEU A 414 17.11 30.93 8.75
CA LEU A 414 15.85 30.41 8.24
C LEU A 414 14.71 31.06 9.00
N GLU A 415 13.90 31.87 8.31
CA GLU A 415 12.74 32.55 8.89
C GLU A 415 11.46 32.14 8.15
N GLU A 416 10.39 31.86 8.88
CA GLU A 416 9.10 31.51 8.28
C GLU A 416 8.25 32.77 8.05
N SER A 417 7.82 33.00 6.81
CA SER A 417 6.93 34.09 6.42
C SER A 417 5.77 33.54 5.59
N GLY A 418 4.60 33.40 6.22
CA GLY A 418 3.43 32.77 5.60
C GLY A 418 3.70 31.31 5.20
N ASP A 419 3.52 31.00 3.91
CA ASP A 419 3.80 29.67 3.34
C ASP A 419 5.23 29.52 2.79
N TYR A 420 6.10 30.51 3.03
CA TYR A 420 7.48 30.54 2.53
C TYR A 420 8.48 30.47 3.68
N ILE A 421 9.64 29.88 3.39
CA ILE A 421 10.82 29.90 4.25
C ILE A 421 11.85 30.80 3.58
N ASN A 422 12.25 31.84 4.30
CA ASN A 422 13.25 32.82 3.90
C ASN A 422 14.63 32.33 4.34
N LEU A 423 15.58 32.34 3.41
CA LEU A 423 16.98 32.04 3.61
C LEU A 423 17.75 33.36 3.54
N ILE A 424 18.21 33.86 4.69
CA ILE A 424 18.99 35.10 4.77
C ILE A 424 20.48 34.71 4.85
N PRO A 425 21.25 34.83 3.76
CA PRO A 425 22.69 34.64 3.81
C PRO A 425 23.32 35.83 4.55
N THR A 426 24.01 35.54 5.64
CA THR A 426 24.64 36.51 6.53
C THR A 426 26.12 36.18 6.69
N MET A 427 26.96 37.20 6.60
CA MET A 427 28.38 37.09 6.95
C MET A 427 28.62 37.74 8.30
N ARG A 428 29.25 36.99 9.20
CA ARG A 428 29.77 37.53 10.45
C ARG A 428 31.22 37.93 10.25
N TYR A 429 31.54 39.18 10.54
CA TYR A 429 32.89 39.73 10.57
C TYR A 429 33.22 40.11 12.01
N ALA A 430 34.01 39.29 12.71
CA ALA A 430 34.20 39.39 14.16
C ALA A 430 32.84 39.38 14.92
N ASP A 431 32.47 40.48 15.58
CA ASP A 431 31.21 40.58 16.36
C ASP A 431 30.03 41.15 15.56
N VAL A 432 30.20 41.45 14.27
CA VAL A 432 29.17 42.13 13.45
C VAL A 432 28.61 41.19 12.40
N GLU A 433 27.30 40.95 12.44
CA GLU A 433 26.56 40.20 11.42
C GLU A 433 25.90 41.12 10.41
N VAL A 434 26.19 40.90 9.12
CA VAL A 434 25.64 41.69 8.02
C VAL A 434 25.06 40.77 6.95
N PRO A 435 23.78 40.92 6.56
CA PRO A 435 23.22 40.23 5.42
C PRO A 435 24.01 40.53 4.15
N VAL A 436 24.36 39.49 3.40
CA VAL A 436 25.24 39.59 2.23
C VAL A 436 24.68 40.57 1.18
N ARG A 437 23.35 40.61 1.02
CA ARG A 437 22.68 41.49 0.05
C ARG A 437 22.37 42.91 0.56
N SER A 438 22.74 43.25 1.81
CA SER A 438 22.59 44.63 2.35
C SER A 438 23.70 45.56 1.85
N ARG A 439 23.46 46.88 1.77
CA ARG A 439 24.51 47.90 1.51
C ARG A 439 25.16 48.47 2.76
N ARG A 440 24.78 47.95 3.93
CA ARG A 440 25.27 48.42 5.22
C ARG A 440 26.80 48.30 5.31
N SER A 441 27.42 49.38 5.77
CA SER A 441 28.84 49.45 6.06
C SER A 441 29.18 48.84 7.41
N ILE A 442 30.37 48.24 7.52
CA ILE A 442 30.90 47.69 8.77
C ILE A 442 31.77 48.76 9.45
N PHE A 443 31.54 48.99 10.73
CA PHE A 443 32.32 49.92 11.54
C PHE A 443 33.06 49.17 12.64
N GLY A 444 34.37 49.43 12.77
CA GLY A 444 35.18 49.05 13.92
C GLY A 444 35.43 50.25 14.84
N PHE A 445 35.88 49.99 16.07
CA PHE A 445 36.20 51.01 17.07
C PHE A 445 37.61 50.81 17.57
N ASP A 446 38.48 51.83 17.54
CA ASP A 446 39.82 51.70 18.11
C ASP A 446 39.82 51.71 19.65
N HIS A 447 40.99 51.54 20.27
CA HIS A 447 41.16 51.57 21.73
C HIS A 447 40.80 52.91 22.39
N HIS A 448 40.62 53.97 21.62
CA HIS A 448 40.18 55.29 22.08
C HIS A 448 38.69 55.56 21.79
N GLY A 449 37.97 54.58 21.24
CA GLY A 449 36.54 54.67 20.90
C GLY A 449 36.26 55.40 19.58
N GLN A 450 37.28 55.68 18.77
CA GLN A 450 37.12 56.33 17.47
C GLN A 450 36.71 55.29 16.40
N LYS A 451 35.66 55.61 15.65
CA LYS A 451 35.10 54.72 14.61
C LYS A 451 35.98 54.70 13.37
N PHE A 452 36.10 53.53 12.74
CA PHE A 452 36.73 53.38 11.42
C PHE A 452 35.91 52.44 10.51
N LEU A 453 36.00 52.65 9.19
CA LEU A 453 35.26 51.87 8.19
C LEU A 453 36.02 50.60 7.77
N VAL A 454 35.37 49.43 7.82
CA VAL A 454 35.92 48.12 7.40
C VAL A 454 35.35 47.73 6.04
N LYS A 455 36.23 47.30 5.12
CA LYS A 455 35.82 46.84 3.78
C LYS A 455 35.28 45.41 3.86
N ARG A 456 34.13 45.14 3.23
CA ARG A 456 33.55 43.79 3.15
C ARG A 456 34.34 42.90 2.18
N ASP A 457 34.36 41.60 2.45
CA ASP A 457 34.97 40.59 1.58
C ASP A 457 33.97 40.17 0.49
N ALA A 458 34.05 40.85 -0.65
CA ALA A 458 33.15 40.59 -1.77
C ALA A 458 33.31 39.17 -2.37
N GLU A 459 34.50 38.56 -2.28
CA GLU A 459 34.71 37.21 -2.81
C GLU A 459 34.06 36.15 -1.91
N ALA A 460 34.20 36.28 -0.58
CA ALA A 460 33.55 35.39 0.37
C ALA A 460 32.03 35.46 0.30
N GLU A 461 31.50 36.66 0.20
CA GLU A 461 30.07 36.92 0.05
C GLU A 461 29.50 36.32 -1.23
N LEU A 462 30.20 36.47 -2.36
CA LEU A 462 29.77 35.93 -3.66
C LEU A 462 29.79 34.40 -3.68
N ARG A 463 30.71 33.75 -2.96
CA ARG A 463 30.76 32.28 -2.84
C ARG A 463 29.47 31.72 -2.24
N ILE A 464 28.98 32.29 -1.14
CA ILE A 464 27.77 31.81 -0.44
C ILE A 464 26.53 32.00 -1.32
N VAL A 465 26.38 33.18 -1.92
CA VAL A 465 25.26 33.46 -2.83
C VAL A 465 25.27 32.49 -4.02
N SER A 466 26.44 32.25 -4.60
CA SER A 466 26.57 31.32 -5.73
C SER A 466 26.23 29.87 -5.36
N LEU A 467 26.50 29.46 -4.12
CA LEU A 467 26.17 28.14 -3.61
C LEU A 467 24.65 27.98 -3.47
N ILE A 468 23.98 28.94 -2.83
CA ILE A 468 22.52 28.93 -2.64
C ILE A 468 21.80 28.89 -3.98
N VAL A 469 22.17 29.76 -4.93
CA VAL A 469 21.52 29.86 -6.25
C VAL A 469 21.59 28.54 -7.04
N LYS A 470 22.67 27.76 -6.89
CA LYS A 470 22.83 26.47 -7.58
C LYS A 470 21.94 25.36 -7.01
N GLN A 471 21.41 25.52 -5.79
CA GLN A 471 20.70 24.46 -5.08
C GLN A 471 19.21 24.38 -5.43
N HIS A 472 18.61 25.42 -6.00
CA HIS A 472 17.22 25.38 -6.45
C HIS A 472 16.96 26.35 -7.64
N PRO A 473 16.21 25.93 -8.69
CA PRO A 473 15.93 26.78 -9.86
C PRO A 473 15.31 28.15 -9.53
N TYR A 474 14.36 28.19 -8.58
CA TYR A 474 13.69 29.44 -8.18
C TYR A 474 14.63 30.52 -7.62
N PHE A 475 15.78 30.17 -7.08
CA PHE A 475 16.71 31.18 -6.55
C PHE A 475 17.41 31.99 -7.64
N LYS A 476 17.47 31.47 -8.86
CA LYS A 476 18.12 32.17 -9.99
C LYS A 476 17.33 33.40 -10.42
N GLU A 477 16.00 33.31 -10.42
CA GLU A 477 15.11 34.42 -10.80
C GLU A 477 15.07 35.52 -9.72
N GLN A 478 15.36 35.17 -8.45
CA GLN A 478 15.39 36.08 -7.30
C GLN A 478 16.70 36.91 -7.21
N LEU A 479 17.66 36.73 -8.12
CA LEU A 479 18.91 37.51 -8.12
C LEU A 479 18.70 38.97 -8.50
N ASP A 480 17.70 39.25 -9.34
CA ASP A 480 17.41 40.61 -9.81
C ASP A 480 16.54 41.41 -8.82
N GLU A 481 16.02 40.74 -7.78
CA GLU A 481 15.20 41.35 -6.73
C GLU A 481 16.06 42.02 -5.64
N ASP A 482 15.55 43.07 -5.00
CA ASP A 482 16.28 43.83 -3.97
C ASP A 482 16.06 43.29 -2.53
N PHE A 483 15.56 42.06 -2.39
CA PHE A 483 15.40 41.44 -1.08
C PHE A 483 16.73 40.98 -0.49
N GLN A 484 16.83 41.06 0.85
CA GLN A 484 18.00 40.58 1.58
C GLN A 484 18.04 39.04 1.72
N HIS A 485 16.95 38.36 1.37
CA HIS A 485 16.77 36.91 1.51
C HIS A 485 16.39 36.26 0.18
N PHE A 486 16.61 34.95 0.10
CA PHE A 486 15.98 34.06 -0.87
C PHE A 486 14.74 33.44 -0.22
N TYR A 487 13.72 33.08 -0.98
CA TYR A 487 12.54 32.43 -0.43
C TYR A 487 12.18 31.16 -1.21
N LEU A 488 11.75 30.14 -0.47
CA LEU A 488 11.27 28.88 -1.03
C LEU A 488 9.97 28.48 -0.35
N HIS A 489 9.00 28.02 -1.13
CA HIS A 489 7.73 27.54 -0.58
C HIS A 489 7.99 26.37 0.38
N ARG A 490 7.30 26.37 1.53
CA ARG A 490 7.50 25.42 2.62
C ARG A 490 7.47 23.96 2.18
N LYS A 491 6.56 23.62 1.24
CA LYS A 491 6.46 22.27 0.67
C LYS A 491 7.77 21.83 0.01
N HIS A 492 8.36 22.68 -0.82
CA HIS A 492 9.61 22.38 -1.53
C HIS A 492 10.81 22.40 -0.59
N PHE A 493 10.82 23.32 0.39
CA PHE A 493 11.88 23.36 1.40
C PHE A 493 11.93 22.09 2.25
N LEU A 494 10.77 21.53 2.64
CA LEU A 494 10.68 20.31 3.45
C LEU A 494 10.68 19.01 2.61
N GLU A 495 10.96 19.08 1.31
CA GLU A 495 11.18 17.87 0.50
C GLU A 495 12.43 17.13 0.99
N GLN A 496 12.27 15.84 1.29
CA GLN A 496 13.28 15.02 1.97
C GLN A 496 14.61 14.98 1.23
N ASP A 497 14.55 14.87 -0.09
CA ASP A 497 15.73 14.79 -0.95
C ASP A 497 16.41 16.15 -1.15
N TRP A 498 15.76 17.25 -0.79
CA TRP A 498 16.32 18.58 -0.97
C TRP A 498 17.06 19.05 0.29
N PHE A 499 16.37 19.27 1.42
CA PHE A 499 17.01 19.93 2.58
C PHE A 499 18.10 19.08 3.22
N LEU A 500 17.97 17.75 3.25
CA LEU A 500 19.01 16.88 3.82
C LEU A 500 20.31 16.94 3.01
N ASN A 501 20.21 17.05 1.68
CA ASN A 501 21.35 17.18 0.79
C ASN A 501 21.95 18.58 0.87
N VAL A 502 21.11 19.61 0.82
CA VAL A 502 21.53 21.01 0.88
C VAL A 502 22.19 21.36 2.22
N PHE A 503 21.64 20.89 3.34
CA PHE A 503 22.22 21.17 4.66
C PHE A 503 23.54 20.43 4.87
N GLU A 504 23.70 19.24 4.30
CA GLU A 504 24.99 18.54 4.29
C GLU A 504 26.03 19.32 3.48
N ASP A 505 25.67 19.82 2.30
CA ASP A 505 26.53 20.65 1.46
C ASP A 505 26.94 21.96 2.14
N TRP A 506 26.00 22.66 2.80
CA TRP A 506 26.29 23.85 3.59
C TRP A 506 27.27 23.57 4.74
N ARG A 507 27.09 22.47 5.49
CA ARG A 507 28.01 22.08 6.55
C ARG A 507 29.40 21.71 6.01
N ASN A 508 29.48 21.08 4.85
CA ASN A 508 30.76 20.77 4.19
C ASN A 508 31.51 22.04 3.79
N HIS A 509 30.79 23.12 3.48
CA HIS A 509 31.33 24.46 3.23
C HIS A 509 31.48 25.31 4.49
N GLN A 510 31.37 24.72 5.69
CA GLN A 510 31.50 25.40 6.99
C GLN A 510 30.48 26.53 7.21
N ILE A 511 29.27 26.39 6.65
CA ILE A 511 28.16 27.33 6.82
C ILE A 511 27.28 26.89 7.99
N SER A 512 27.03 27.79 8.93
CA SER A 512 26.14 27.58 10.07
C SER A 512 24.67 27.82 9.69
N ILE A 513 23.77 26.95 10.16
CA ILE A 513 22.34 27.00 9.84
C ILE A 513 21.55 27.28 11.11
N ILE A 514 20.81 28.38 11.14
CA ILE A 514 20.04 28.84 12.31
C ILE A 514 18.55 28.97 11.93
N GLY A 515 17.63 28.70 12.86
CA GLY A 515 16.19 28.88 12.66
C GLY A 515 15.42 27.64 12.18
N PHE A 516 16.09 26.53 11.80
CA PHE A 516 15.39 25.33 11.30
C PHE A 516 14.39 24.73 12.30
N ASN A 517 14.73 24.73 13.60
CA ASN A 517 13.87 24.20 14.66
C ASN A 517 12.73 25.15 15.04
N GLU A 518 12.79 26.42 14.62
CA GLU A 518 11.82 27.47 14.94
C GLU A 518 10.67 27.51 13.91
N ILE A 519 10.84 26.83 12.78
CA ILE A 519 9.80 26.64 11.76
C ILE A 519 8.60 25.92 12.37
N LYS A 520 7.40 26.51 12.28
CA LYS A 520 6.17 25.94 12.87
C LYS A 520 5.94 24.53 12.37
N ASN A 521 5.49 23.62 13.22
CA ASN A 521 5.21 22.21 12.85
C ASN A 521 6.38 21.45 12.21
N ASN A 522 7.63 21.92 12.31
CA ASN A 522 8.78 21.14 11.89
C ASN A 522 9.11 20.08 12.96
N LYS A 523 9.01 18.81 12.57
CA LYS A 523 9.38 17.68 13.43
C LYS A 523 10.62 16.97 12.92
N PHE A 524 11.20 17.39 11.79
CA PHE A 524 12.30 16.69 11.16
C PHE A 524 13.64 17.04 11.79
N ASN A 525 14.54 16.07 11.80
CA ASN A 525 15.94 16.28 12.15
C ASN A 525 16.73 16.80 10.94
N SER A 526 17.66 17.73 11.15
CA SER A 526 18.47 18.38 10.11
C SER A 526 19.67 17.54 9.64
N PHE A 527 19.92 16.38 10.25
CA PHE A 527 21.02 15.48 9.93
C PHE A 527 20.52 14.21 9.22
N LYS A 528 21.35 13.68 8.31
CA LYS A 528 21.14 12.34 7.74
C LYS A 528 21.43 11.26 8.78
N GLY A 529 20.70 10.15 8.68
CA GLY A 529 20.93 8.98 9.54
C GLY A 529 22.22 8.25 9.19
N LYS A 530 23.16 8.21 10.11
CA LYS A 530 24.38 7.38 10.02
C LYS A 530 24.17 6.09 10.82
N ILE A 531 24.31 4.96 10.14
CA ILE A 531 24.08 3.63 10.70
C ILE A 531 25.40 2.86 10.71
N THR A 532 25.79 2.37 11.87
CA THR A 532 26.99 1.54 12.05
C THR A 532 26.58 0.18 12.61
N ILE A 533 27.05 -0.90 11.98
CA ILE A 533 26.75 -2.27 12.38
C ILE A 533 28.04 -3.01 12.70
N HIS A 534 28.08 -3.67 13.86
CA HIS A 534 29.16 -4.55 14.27
C HIS A 534 28.60 -5.88 14.74
N VAL A 535 29.04 -6.98 14.13
CA VAL A 535 28.63 -8.35 14.47
C VAL A 535 29.74 -9.02 15.27
N LEU A 536 29.41 -9.45 16.48
CA LEU A 536 30.30 -10.15 17.41
C LEU A 536 29.84 -11.60 17.59
N SER A 537 30.79 -12.53 17.71
CA SER A 537 30.49 -13.91 18.08
C SER A 537 30.12 -13.98 19.57
N GLY A 538 28.97 -14.58 19.88
CA GLY A 538 28.56 -14.96 21.24
C GLY A 538 28.55 -16.48 21.41
N GLN A 539 28.07 -16.95 22.56
CA GLN A 539 27.82 -18.38 22.78
C GLN A 539 26.43 -18.74 22.23
N ASN A 540 26.36 -19.54 21.16
CA ASN A 540 25.12 -19.97 20.48
C ASN A 540 24.35 -18.87 19.71
N TRP A 541 24.86 -17.62 19.68
CA TRP A 541 24.29 -16.51 18.93
C TRP A 541 25.38 -15.56 18.41
N PHE A 542 25.02 -14.78 17.39
CA PHE A 542 25.77 -13.61 16.93
C PHE A 542 25.10 -12.35 17.47
N ASN A 543 25.88 -11.53 18.16
CA ASN A 543 25.47 -10.24 18.70
C ASN A 543 25.68 -9.16 17.64
N VAL A 544 24.61 -8.63 17.07
CA VAL A 544 24.62 -7.53 16.11
C VAL A 544 24.35 -6.23 16.85
N ASN A 545 25.41 -5.45 17.05
CA ASN A 545 25.33 -4.10 17.60
C ASN A 545 25.02 -3.11 16.47
N VAL A 546 23.86 -2.47 16.54
CA VAL A 546 23.40 -1.46 15.58
C VAL A 546 23.35 -0.12 16.28
N ASN A 547 24.15 0.84 15.80
CA ASN A 547 24.15 2.22 16.29
C ASN A 547 23.59 3.14 15.21
N ILE A 548 22.52 3.87 15.54
CA ILE A 548 21.80 4.77 14.63
C ILE A 548 21.94 6.19 15.18
N GLN A 549 22.61 7.07 14.42
CA GLN A 549 22.91 8.44 14.84
C GLN A 549 22.41 9.47 13.82
N PHE A 550 21.80 10.54 14.33
CA PHE A 550 21.37 11.72 13.57
C PHE A 550 22.00 12.95 14.25
N GLY A 551 23.19 13.35 13.79
CA GLY A 551 23.99 14.36 14.46
C GLY A 551 24.39 13.91 15.87
N LYS A 552 23.94 14.63 16.91
CA LYS A 552 24.16 14.27 18.33
C LYS A 552 23.11 13.32 18.89
N ASN A 553 22.00 13.12 18.19
CA ASN A 553 20.87 12.34 18.68
C ASN A 553 20.97 10.88 18.24
N LYS A 554 20.46 9.97 19.08
CA LYS A 554 20.42 8.54 18.79
C LYS A 554 18.99 8.09 18.50
N GLY A 555 18.88 7.03 17.70
CA GLY A 555 17.62 6.31 17.47
C GLY A 555 17.69 4.89 18.04
N SER A 556 16.61 4.43 18.67
CA SER A 556 16.53 3.07 19.20
C SER A 556 16.11 2.04 18.15
N LEU A 557 16.62 0.81 18.27
CA LEU A 557 16.21 -0.34 17.44
C LEU A 557 14.71 -0.63 17.55
N LYS A 558 14.10 -0.41 18.71
CA LYS A 558 12.66 -0.59 18.92
C LYS A 558 11.83 0.40 18.10
N ASN A 559 12.24 1.68 18.07
CA ASN A 559 11.58 2.69 17.24
C ASN A 559 11.78 2.41 15.75
N LEU A 560 12.98 1.95 15.36
CA LEU A 560 13.27 1.50 14.00
C LEU A 560 12.35 0.32 13.58
N GLN A 561 12.24 -0.71 14.41
CA GLN A 561 11.37 -1.85 14.15
C GLN A 561 9.90 -1.42 14.00
N LYS A 562 9.44 -0.49 14.84
CA LYS A 562 8.09 0.08 14.77
C LYS A 562 7.87 0.85 13.46
N ALA A 563 8.86 1.64 13.03
CA ALA A 563 8.82 2.39 11.78
C ALA A 563 8.71 1.44 10.57
N ILE A 564 9.58 0.43 10.49
CA ILE A 564 9.56 -0.56 9.39
C ILE A 564 8.27 -1.36 9.38
N ARG A 565 7.77 -1.80 10.54
CA ARG A 565 6.48 -2.51 10.65
C ARG A 565 5.31 -1.67 10.11
N ASN A 566 5.37 -0.36 10.29
CA ASN A 566 4.37 0.58 9.80
C ASN A 566 4.65 1.08 8.38
N LYS A 567 5.68 0.54 7.69
CA LYS A 567 6.17 0.99 6.37
C LYS A 567 6.48 2.50 6.33
N SER A 568 6.94 3.03 7.45
CA SER A 568 7.30 4.43 7.62
C SER A 568 8.81 4.61 7.44
N LYS A 569 9.21 5.61 6.64
CA LYS A 569 10.61 6.06 6.52
C LYS A 569 11.08 6.89 7.73
N PHE A 570 10.16 7.20 8.64
CA PHE A 570 10.34 8.09 9.76
C PHE A 570 10.58 7.32 11.06
N ILE A 571 11.64 7.69 11.79
CA ILE A 571 11.98 7.18 13.12
C ILE A 571 11.93 8.32 14.14
N THR A 572 11.29 8.08 15.29
CA THR A 572 11.31 9.02 16.43
C THR A 572 12.61 8.86 17.21
N LEU A 573 13.30 9.98 17.44
CA LEU A 573 14.56 10.06 18.18
C LEU A 573 14.32 10.38 19.66
N ASP A 574 15.37 10.26 20.47
CA ASP A 574 15.30 10.45 21.93
C ASP A 574 14.91 11.88 22.34
N ASP A 575 15.17 12.87 21.49
CA ASP A 575 14.82 14.29 21.70
C ASP A 575 13.41 14.66 21.20
N GLY A 576 12.64 13.68 20.69
CA GLY A 576 11.31 13.88 20.13
C GLY A 576 11.28 14.31 18.66
N THR A 577 12.44 14.55 18.03
CA THR A 577 12.52 14.82 16.59
C THR A 577 12.39 13.54 15.76
N VAL A 578 12.15 13.71 14.46
CA VAL A 578 11.91 12.65 13.50
C VAL A 578 13.09 12.56 12.53
N GLY A 579 13.85 11.47 12.62
CA GLY A 579 14.88 11.11 11.65
C GLY A 579 14.27 10.45 10.40
N ILE A 580 14.89 10.68 9.24
CA ILE A 580 14.53 10.04 7.97
C ILE A 580 15.60 9.02 7.61
N LEU A 581 15.19 7.78 7.35
CA LEU A 581 16.09 6.68 7.00
C LEU A 581 16.18 6.48 5.48
N PRO A 582 17.38 6.19 4.94
CA PRO A 582 17.54 5.81 3.52
C PRO A 582 16.76 4.53 3.18
N GLU A 583 16.18 4.43 1.99
CA GLU A 583 15.40 3.27 1.55
C GLU A 583 16.19 1.96 1.56
N GLU A 584 17.47 2.01 1.20
CA GLU A 584 18.36 0.85 1.20
C GLU A 584 18.43 0.19 2.59
N TRP A 585 18.46 1.01 3.64
CA TRP A 585 18.52 0.53 5.02
C TRP A 585 17.19 -0.07 5.48
N ILE A 586 16.06 0.45 5.02
CA ILE A 586 14.73 -0.11 5.35
C ILE A 586 14.66 -1.57 4.90
N ASN A 587 15.08 -1.86 3.68
CA ASN A 587 15.08 -3.21 3.12
C ASN A 587 16.07 -4.14 3.86
N LYS A 588 17.28 -3.65 4.19
CA LYS A 588 18.26 -4.44 4.97
C LYS A 588 17.75 -4.78 6.38
N PHE A 589 17.20 -3.80 7.09
CA PHE A 589 16.69 -3.99 8.44
C PHE A 589 15.45 -4.88 8.51
N GLU A 590 14.60 -4.87 7.49
CA GLU A 590 13.50 -5.84 7.39
C GLU A 590 14.06 -7.28 7.46
N GLN A 591 15.11 -7.60 6.70
CA GLN A 591 15.73 -8.92 6.74
C GLN A 591 16.43 -9.21 8.08
N PHE A 592 17.05 -8.21 8.71
CA PHE A 592 17.71 -8.38 10.01
C PHE A 592 16.71 -8.69 11.13
N PHE A 593 15.58 -7.97 11.18
CA PHE A 593 14.51 -8.22 12.17
C PHE A 593 13.78 -9.54 11.94
N LEU A 594 13.87 -10.10 10.74
CA LEU A 594 13.39 -11.45 10.44
C LEU A 594 14.37 -12.53 10.90
N ALA A 595 15.66 -12.22 10.89
CA ALA A 595 16.73 -13.16 11.20
C ALA A 595 17.04 -13.27 12.69
N GLY A 596 16.75 -12.23 13.49
CA GLY A 596 17.12 -12.16 14.90
C GLY A 596 16.08 -11.49 15.81
N GLU A 597 16.32 -11.58 17.11
CA GLU A 597 15.50 -10.99 18.16
C GLU A 597 16.18 -9.76 18.78
N ILE A 598 15.40 -8.70 19.04
CA ILE A 598 15.90 -7.48 19.67
C ILE A 598 15.91 -7.68 21.18
N ILE A 599 17.08 -7.54 21.79
CA ILE A 599 17.25 -7.65 23.24
C ILE A 599 17.27 -6.28 23.89
N ASP A 600 17.97 -5.35 23.26
CA ASP A 600 18.17 -4.01 23.77
C ASP A 600 18.04 -2.96 22.64
N ASP A 601 18.09 -1.69 22.98
CA ASP A 601 17.90 -0.57 22.05
C ASP A 601 19.01 -0.49 20.98
N THR A 602 20.13 -1.20 21.16
CA THR A 602 21.24 -1.29 20.19
C THR A 602 21.65 -2.73 19.83
N LEU A 603 21.10 -3.75 20.50
CA LEU A 603 21.51 -5.14 20.33
C LEU A 603 20.42 -6.02 19.71
N LEU A 604 20.76 -6.63 18.57
CA LEU A 604 19.99 -7.68 17.89
C LEU A 604 20.76 -9.00 17.99
N GLN A 605 20.13 -10.08 18.45
CA GLN A 605 20.73 -11.41 18.50
C GLN A 605 20.22 -12.30 17.37
N ILE A 606 21.14 -12.89 16.61
CA ILE A 606 20.84 -13.87 15.57
C ILE A 606 21.36 -15.22 16.04
N ALA A 607 20.50 -16.23 16.14
CA ALA A 607 20.91 -17.59 16.52
C ALA A 607 21.92 -18.17 15.52
N GLU A 608 22.89 -18.96 15.99
CA GLU A 608 23.87 -19.64 15.11
C GLU A 608 23.20 -20.53 14.05
N THR A 609 22.02 -21.07 14.37
CA THR A 609 21.19 -21.85 13.45
C THR A 609 20.76 -21.06 12.20
N ASN A 610 20.76 -19.73 12.26
CA ASN A 610 20.42 -18.84 11.15
C ASN A 610 21.65 -18.28 10.43
N TYR A 611 22.77 -19.02 10.44
CA TYR A 611 24.03 -18.64 9.77
C TYR A 611 23.86 -18.24 8.29
N THR A 612 22.86 -18.80 7.59
CA THR A 612 22.56 -18.43 6.19
C THR A 612 22.10 -16.97 6.05
N ALA A 613 21.40 -16.43 7.05
CA ALA A 613 20.97 -15.04 7.04
C ALA A 613 22.14 -14.10 7.29
N LEU A 614 23.06 -14.49 8.17
CA LEU A 614 24.33 -13.77 8.40
C LEU A 614 25.17 -13.73 7.14
N ASP A 615 25.34 -14.88 6.48
CA ASP A 615 26.13 -14.99 5.25
C ASP A 615 25.58 -14.16 4.08
N ARG A 616 24.24 -14.12 3.95
CA ARG A 616 23.60 -13.50 2.80
C ARG A 616 23.39 -11.99 2.95
N TYR A 617 23.11 -11.53 4.17
CA TYR A 617 22.63 -10.16 4.39
C TYR A 617 23.62 -9.26 5.12
N PHE A 618 24.65 -9.83 5.77
CA PHE A 618 25.68 -9.04 6.46
C PHE A 618 26.95 -8.97 5.62
N GLU A 619 27.45 -7.75 5.44
CA GLU A 619 28.67 -7.51 4.69
C GLU A 619 29.88 -7.94 5.52
N GLU A 620 30.91 -8.51 4.88
CA GLU A 620 32.10 -9.02 5.57
C GLU A 620 32.80 -7.97 6.46
N GLN A 621 32.70 -6.70 6.11
CA GLN A 621 33.27 -5.60 6.89
C GLN A 621 32.57 -5.38 8.25
N TRP A 622 31.34 -5.86 8.44
CA TRP A 622 30.62 -5.75 9.71
C TRP A 622 30.93 -6.88 10.68
N LEU A 623 31.47 -8.01 10.20
CA LEU A 623 31.79 -9.17 11.02
C LEU A 623 33.16 -9.03 11.67
N SER A 624 33.24 -9.24 12.98
CA SER A 624 34.52 -9.38 13.67
C SER A 624 35.27 -10.63 13.21
N GLN A 625 36.59 -10.66 13.41
CA GLN A 625 37.43 -11.81 13.02
C GLN A 625 36.92 -13.13 13.63
N ALA A 626 36.58 -13.12 14.92
CA ALA A 626 36.00 -14.26 15.61
C ALA A 626 34.64 -14.70 15.04
N ALA A 627 33.79 -13.74 14.61
CA ALA A 627 32.51 -14.06 13.99
C ALA A 627 32.68 -14.70 12.60
N LYS A 628 33.67 -14.25 11.82
CA LYS A 628 34.00 -14.84 10.51
C LYS A 628 34.49 -16.28 10.63
N GLU A 629 35.42 -16.52 11.57
CA GLU A 629 35.96 -17.85 11.84
C GLU A 629 34.83 -18.81 12.24
N ARG A 630 33.99 -18.41 13.19
CA ARG A 630 32.83 -19.21 13.65
C ARG A 630 31.85 -19.51 12.51
N LEU A 631 31.53 -18.53 11.67
CA LEU A 631 30.61 -18.70 10.53
C LEU A 631 31.20 -19.68 9.49
N ASN A 632 32.50 -19.62 9.22
CA ASN A 632 33.17 -20.54 8.32
C ASN A 632 33.27 -21.97 8.88
N GLU A 633 33.51 -22.12 10.19
CA GLU A 633 33.45 -23.43 10.86
C GLU A 633 32.08 -24.10 10.69
N ILE A 634 31.00 -23.34 10.94
CA ILE A 634 29.62 -23.82 10.80
C ILE A 634 29.35 -24.23 9.35
N LYS A 635 29.73 -23.40 8.36
CA LYS A 635 29.55 -23.72 6.93
C LYS A 635 30.28 -25.00 6.52
N ASN A 636 31.57 -25.10 6.84
CA ASN A 636 32.42 -26.22 6.42
C ASN A 636 31.91 -27.55 6.98
N LYS A 637 31.51 -27.57 8.26
CA LYS A 637 31.02 -28.80 8.88
C LYS A 637 29.59 -29.16 8.46
N ILE A 638 28.69 -28.19 8.20
CA ILE A 638 27.37 -28.49 7.64
C ILE A 638 27.46 -29.01 6.20
N GLN A 639 28.43 -28.55 5.40
CA GLN A 639 28.67 -29.13 4.07
C GLN A 639 29.15 -30.58 4.12
N GLN A 640 29.73 -31.01 5.25
CA GLN A 640 30.19 -32.38 5.50
C GLN A 640 29.17 -33.24 6.24
N ILE A 641 27.88 -32.87 6.29
CA ILE A 641 26.85 -33.63 7.02
C ILE A 641 26.70 -35.07 6.54
N ASP A 642 27.08 -35.37 5.29
CA ASP A 642 27.02 -36.72 4.72
C ASP A 642 28.23 -37.59 5.12
N GLN A 643 29.19 -37.05 5.90
CA GLN A 643 30.42 -37.72 6.36
C GLN A 643 30.51 -37.78 7.90
N VAL A 644 29.39 -38.01 8.58
CA VAL A 644 29.39 -38.10 10.05
C VAL A 644 30.22 -39.30 10.51
N GLN A 645 31.16 -39.04 11.44
CA GLN A 645 31.98 -40.09 12.02
C GLN A 645 31.13 -41.06 12.88
N PRO A 646 31.40 -42.38 12.82
CA PRO A 646 30.66 -43.35 13.60
C PRO A 646 30.94 -43.20 15.09
N VAL A 647 29.88 -43.01 15.88
CA VAL A 647 29.95 -42.88 17.34
C VAL A 647 29.96 -44.27 17.98
N VAL A 648 30.87 -44.48 18.93
CA VAL A 648 30.95 -45.74 19.68
C VAL A 648 29.78 -45.84 20.66
N LEU A 649 29.03 -46.93 20.60
CA LEU A 649 27.89 -47.18 21.48
C LEU A 649 28.34 -47.30 22.95
N SER A 650 27.58 -46.70 23.88
CA SER A 650 27.87 -46.82 25.32
C SER A 650 27.79 -48.26 25.81
N LYS A 651 28.70 -48.64 26.71
CA LYS A 651 28.74 -49.98 27.35
C LYS A 651 27.50 -50.29 28.19
N ASP A 652 26.78 -49.26 28.62
CA ASP A 652 25.55 -49.39 29.41
C ASP A 652 24.34 -49.78 28.56
N PHE A 653 24.42 -49.65 27.24
CA PHE A 653 23.35 -50.02 26.33
C PHE A 653 23.28 -51.55 26.17
N LYS A 654 22.12 -52.13 26.48
CA LYS A 654 21.85 -53.58 26.44
C LYS A 654 21.11 -53.96 25.16
N GLY A 655 21.79 -53.87 24.02
CA GLY A 655 21.28 -54.26 22.71
C GLY A 655 22.26 -53.97 21.57
N THR A 656 21.84 -54.24 20.34
CA THR A 656 22.58 -53.91 19.12
C THR A 656 21.75 -52.99 18.23
N LEU A 657 22.34 -51.90 17.74
CA LEU A 657 21.72 -51.04 16.74
C LEU A 657 21.94 -51.62 15.34
N ARG A 658 20.95 -51.48 14.46
CA ARG A 658 21.13 -51.71 13.01
C ARG A 658 21.98 -50.59 12.40
N SER A 659 22.53 -50.81 11.20
CA SER A 659 23.35 -49.80 10.48
C SER A 659 22.66 -48.44 10.39
N TYR A 660 21.42 -48.38 9.90
CA TYR A 660 20.69 -47.13 9.81
C TYR A 660 20.36 -46.54 11.20
N GLN A 661 20.17 -47.36 12.24
CA GLN A 661 19.94 -46.85 13.59
C GLN A 661 21.23 -46.21 14.15
N GLN A 662 22.39 -46.80 13.83
CA GLN A 662 23.69 -46.23 14.13
C GLN A 662 23.90 -44.91 13.38
N ASP A 663 23.53 -44.81 12.11
CA ASP A 663 23.58 -43.55 11.36
C ASP A 663 22.70 -42.46 12.00
N GLY A 664 21.53 -42.85 12.52
CA GLY A 664 20.66 -41.94 13.28
C GLY A 664 21.31 -41.45 14.56
N LEU A 665 21.98 -42.32 15.31
CA LEU A 665 22.77 -41.95 16.49
C LEU A 665 23.94 -41.03 16.13
N ASN A 666 24.64 -41.30 15.03
CA ASN A 666 25.73 -40.46 14.53
C ASN A 666 25.20 -39.06 14.22
N TRP A 667 24.08 -38.96 13.49
CA TRP A 667 23.44 -37.69 13.15
C TRP A 667 23.00 -36.89 14.38
N LEU A 668 22.42 -37.55 15.40
CA LEU A 668 22.05 -36.89 16.66
C LEU A 668 23.28 -36.30 17.37
N ASN A 669 24.40 -37.02 17.36
CA ASN A 669 25.66 -36.54 17.91
C ASN A 669 26.30 -35.41 17.13
N PHE A 670 26.22 -35.46 15.80
CA PHE A 670 26.63 -34.35 14.95
C PHE A 670 25.88 -33.07 15.31
N LEU A 671 24.55 -33.13 15.51
CA LEU A 671 23.77 -31.97 15.93
C LEU A 671 24.16 -31.46 17.33
N ASP A 672 24.48 -32.37 18.25
CA ASP A 672 24.93 -32.02 19.60
C ASP A 672 26.21 -31.20 19.62
N GLU A 673 27.17 -31.47 18.71
CA GLU A 673 28.43 -30.71 18.60
C GLU A 673 28.22 -29.21 18.33
N PHE A 674 27.10 -28.83 17.70
CA PHE A 674 26.75 -27.44 17.39
C PHE A 674 25.68 -26.85 18.29
N ASN A 675 25.21 -27.60 19.30
CA ASN A 675 24.00 -27.25 20.03
C ASN A 675 22.79 -27.00 19.12
N PHE A 676 22.67 -27.79 18.05
CA PHE A 676 21.52 -27.74 17.17
C PHE A 676 20.46 -28.74 17.63
N GLY A 677 19.20 -28.32 17.52
CA GLY A 677 18.06 -29.21 17.63
C GLY A 677 17.78 -29.94 16.31
N GLY A 678 17.02 -31.02 16.39
CA GLY A 678 16.74 -31.89 15.24
C GLY A 678 15.35 -32.50 15.24
N CYS A 679 14.88 -32.86 14.06
CA CYS A 679 13.67 -33.62 13.80
C CYS A 679 14.02 -35.03 13.31
N LEU A 680 13.84 -36.02 14.18
CA LEU A 680 13.96 -37.43 13.81
C LEU A 680 12.62 -37.91 13.24
N ALA A 681 12.53 -37.88 11.92
CA ALA A 681 11.33 -38.10 11.12
C ALA A 681 11.33 -39.45 10.37
N ASP A 682 12.13 -40.44 10.81
CA ASP A 682 12.14 -41.80 10.28
C ASP A 682 10.74 -42.42 10.26
N ASP A 683 10.47 -43.29 9.29
CA ASP A 683 9.22 -44.04 9.22
C ASP A 683 8.91 -44.78 10.54
N MET A 684 7.63 -44.97 10.80
CA MET A 684 7.18 -45.65 12.00
C MET A 684 7.62 -47.11 12.04
N GLY A 685 8.21 -47.54 13.15
CA GLY A 685 8.69 -48.91 13.30
C GLY A 685 10.17 -49.11 12.98
N LEU A 686 10.89 -48.08 12.49
CA LEU A 686 12.35 -48.13 12.31
C LEU A 686 13.15 -48.07 13.62
N GLY A 687 12.49 -47.90 14.77
CA GLY A 687 13.13 -47.85 16.09
C GLY A 687 13.72 -46.47 16.41
N LYS A 688 12.90 -45.41 16.35
CA LYS A 688 13.31 -44.06 16.78
C LYS A 688 13.59 -44.01 18.29
N THR A 689 12.76 -44.68 19.08
CA THR A 689 12.90 -44.76 20.55
C THR A 689 14.26 -45.33 20.97
N ILE A 690 14.71 -46.43 20.35
CA ILE A 690 16.01 -47.04 20.67
C ILE A 690 17.19 -46.12 20.32
N GLN A 691 17.11 -45.35 19.23
CA GLN A 691 18.14 -44.36 18.85
C GLN A 691 18.25 -43.26 19.92
N ILE A 692 17.12 -42.76 20.41
CA ILE A 692 17.09 -41.73 21.46
C ILE A 692 17.59 -42.26 22.81
N ILE A 693 17.25 -43.51 23.17
CA ILE A 693 17.77 -44.15 24.38
C ILE A 693 19.30 -44.29 24.30
N ALA A 694 19.83 -44.73 23.16
CA ALA A 694 21.28 -44.81 22.94
C ALA A 694 21.93 -43.43 23.04
N PHE A 695 21.30 -42.40 22.48
CA PHE A 695 21.77 -41.02 22.54
C PHE A 695 21.80 -40.47 23.98
N ILE A 696 20.74 -40.68 24.79
CA ILE A 696 20.69 -40.24 26.19
C ILE A 696 21.84 -40.84 27.01
N LEU A 697 22.19 -42.11 26.76
CA LEU A 697 23.32 -42.77 27.42
C LEU A 697 24.67 -42.17 27.01
N ASP A 698 24.83 -41.78 25.74
CA ASP A 698 26.05 -41.16 25.24
C ASP A 698 26.31 -39.77 25.87
N GLN A 699 25.24 -39.03 26.18
CA GLN A 699 25.34 -37.72 26.82
C GLN A 699 25.93 -37.75 28.24
N ARG A 700 25.91 -38.91 28.94
CA ARG A 700 26.42 -39.04 30.32
C ARG A 700 27.86 -38.56 30.50
N ASN A 701 28.70 -38.79 29.49
CA ASN A 701 30.12 -38.45 29.55
C ASN A 701 30.44 -37.04 29.03
N LYS A 702 29.44 -36.35 28.46
CA LYS A 702 29.61 -35.06 27.77
C LYS A 702 29.13 -33.87 28.59
N VAL A 703 28.25 -34.09 29.58
CA VAL A 703 27.68 -33.03 30.41
C VAL A 703 27.72 -33.39 31.89
N GLU A 704 27.91 -32.39 32.73
CA GLU A 704 27.91 -32.52 34.20
C GLU A 704 26.49 -32.79 34.75
N HIS A 705 25.46 -32.18 34.13
CA HIS A 705 24.06 -32.35 34.50
C HIS A 705 23.23 -32.94 33.35
N ASN A 706 23.00 -34.26 33.39
CA ASN A 706 22.27 -34.99 32.35
C ASN A 706 20.79 -35.24 32.68
N CYS A 707 20.06 -34.19 33.11
CA CYS A 707 18.63 -34.30 33.36
C CYS A 707 17.82 -33.98 32.09
N ASN A 708 17.14 -34.97 31.52
CA ASN A 708 16.38 -34.84 30.28
C ASN A 708 14.87 -34.89 30.53
N LEU A 709 14.09 -34.20 29.70
CA LEU A 709 12.63 -34.23 29.74
C LEU A 709 12.08 -34.86 28.46
N LEU A 710 11.30 -35.93 28.60
CA LEU A 710 10.57 -36.55 27.51
C LEU A 710 9.07 -36.29 27.68
N VAL A 711 8.50 -35.58 26.69
CA VAL A 711 7.07 -35.30 26.60
C VAL A 711 6.47 -36.19 25.51
N LEU A 712 5.43 -36.92 25.86
CA LEU A 712 4.83 -37.92 24.97
C LEU A 712 3.32 -38.06 25.18
N PRO A 713 2.57 -38.71 24.27
CA PRO A 713 1.18 -39.08 24.53
C PRO A 713 1.09 -40.03 25.74
N THR A 714 0.02 -39.92 26.53
CA THR A 714 -0.18 -40.74 27.75
C THR A 714 -0.07 -42.24 27.49
N THR A 715 -0.48 -42.66 26.31
CA THR A 715 -0.43 -44.05 25.85
C THR A 715 0.97 -44.60 25.63
N LEU A 716 1.99 -43.75 25.45
CA LEU A 716 3.35 -44.20 25.08
C LEU A 716 4.27 -44.35 26.28
N ILE A 717 3.83 -43.87 27.44
CA ILE A 717 4.64 -43.84 28.67
C ILE A 717 5.04 -45.24 29.05
N PHE A 718 4.10 -46.18 28.97
CA PHE A 718 4.37 -47.58 29.22
C PHE A 718 5.37 -48.18 28.21
N ASN A 719 5.20 -47.90 26.92
CA ASN A 719 6.10 -48.43 25.89
C ASN A 719 7.54 -47.95 26.13
N TRP A 720 7.72 -46.65 26.39
CA TRP A 720 9.02 -46.08 26.74
C TRP A 720 9.62 -46.70 28.00
N LYS A 721 8.81 -46.94 29.05
CA LYS A 721 9.28 -47.62 30.27
C LYS A 721 9.79 -49.03 29.99
N ASN A 722 9.12 -49.79 29.14
CA ASN A 722 9.56 -51.13 28.78
C ASN A 722 10.83 -51.11 27.94
N GLU A 723 10.92 -50.22 26.96
CA GLU A 723 12.12 -50.07 26.14
C GLU A 723 13.32 -49.61 26.97
N LEU A 724 13.13 -48.68 27.91
CA LEU A 724 14.16 -48.27 28.86
C LEU A 724 14.61 -49.44 29.75
N LYS A 725 13.69 -50.21 30.32
CA LYS A 725 14.04 -51.41 31.11
C LYS A 725 14.82 -52.44 30.30
N LYS A 726 14.50 -52.60 29.01
CA LYS A 726 15.12 -53.57 28.11
C LYS A 726 16.52 -53.13 27.66
N PHE A 727 16.65 -51.89 27.19
CA PHE A 727 17.85 -51.41 26.49
C PHE A 727 18.77 -50.53 27.37
N ALA A 728 18.25 -49.90 28.41
CA ALA A 728 19.01 -49.00 29.27
C ALA A 728 18.51 -49.03 30.73
N PRO A 729 18.54 -50.19 31.42
CA PRO A 729 18.02 -50.33 32.78
C PRO A 729 18.75 -49.47 33.82
N SER A 730 19.94 -48.94 33.47
CA SER A 730 20.73 -48.05 34.31
C SER A 730 20.20 -46.61 34.38
N ILE A 731 19.24 -46.21 33.52
CA ILE A 731 18.73 -44.82 33.50
C ILE A 731 17.75 -44.61 34.66
N ARG A 732 18.01 -43.58 35.48
CA ARG A 732 17.08 -43.19 36.56
C ARG A 732 15.91 -42.37 36.00
N ILE A 733 14.70 -42.90 36.11
CA ILE A 733 13.48 -42.31 35.56
C ILE A 733 12.57 -41.71 36.63
N LEU A 734 11.93 -40.58 36.33
CA LEU A 734 10.84 -40.00 37.12
C LEU A 734 9.57 -39.92 36.27
N GLU A 735 8.45 -40.39 36.79
CA GLU A 735 7.15 -40.35 36.12
C GLU A 735 6.24 -39.28 36.73
N LEU A 736 5.85 -38.28 35.95
CA LEU A 736 4.92 -37.22 36.35
C LEU A 736 3.51 -37.51 35.82
N GLN A 737 2.85 -38.54 36.37
CA GLN A 737 1.50 -38.98 35.99
C GLN A 737 0.52 -38.96 37.18
N GLY A 738 -0.76 -38.84 36.87
CA GLY A 738 -1.86 -38.96 37.84
C GLY A 738 -2.18 -37.67 38.63
N PRO A 739 -3.34 -37.61 39.30
CA PRO A 739 -3.78 -36.44 40.07
C PRO A 739 -2.95 -36.20 41.34
N ASP A 740 -2.45 -37.26 41.99
CA ASP A 740 -1.70 -37.19 43.27
C ASP A 740 -0.17 -37.01 43.10
N ARG A 741 0.26 -36.54 41.93
CA ARG A 741 1.69 -36.33 41.63
C ARG A 741 2.27 -35.22 42.51
N GLN A 742 3.38 -35.50 43.20
CA GLN A 742 4.07 -34.50 44.04
C GLN A 742 4.73 -33.43 43.16
N LYS A 743 4.47 -32.14 43.42
CA LYS A 743 4.88 -31.03 42.53
C LYS A 743 5.95 -30.11 43.13
N ASP A 744 6.01 -30.00 44.45
CA ASP A 744 6.74 -28.92 45.13
C ASP A 744 8.08 -29.34 45.76
N CYS A 745 8.39 -30.65 45.82
CA CYS A 745 9.57 -31.18 46.54
C CYS A 745 10.50 -32.07 45.71
N LEU A 746 10.40 -32.06 44.37
CA LEU A 746 11.20 -32.94 43.52
C LEU A 746 12.55 -32.32 43.16
N ASN A 747 13.63 -32.91 43.67
CA ASN A 747 14.98 -32.64 43.16
C ASN A 747 15.16 -33.39 41.83
N PHE A 748 14.94 -32.67 40.72
CA PHE A 748 15.03 -33.23 39.38
C PHE A 748 16.44 -33.71 39.00
N GLU A 749 17.49 -33.18 39.64
CA GLU A 749 18.89 -33.53 39.36
C GLU A 749 19.24 -34.98 39.70
N GLN A 750 18.43 -35.63 40.55
CA GLN A 750 18.61 -37.04 40.88
C GLN A 750 18.19 -37.97 39.74
N TYR A 751 17.43 -37.48 38.77
CA TYR A 751 16.89 -38.25 37.66
C TYR A 751 17.54 -37.85 36.34
N GLU A 752 17.76 -38.83 35.48
CA GLU A 752 18.34 -38.60 34.15
C GLU A 752 17.25 -38.38 33.09
N LEU A 753 16.06 -38.94 33.31
CA LEU A 753 14.94 -38.82 32.38
C LEU A 753 13.61 -38.66 33.11
N ILE A 754 12.90 -37.57 32.79
CA ILE A 754 11.57 -37.28 33.32
C ILE A 754 10.53 -37.55 32.24
N LEU A 755 9.52 -38.36 32.55
CA LEU A 755 8.43 -38.71 31.65
C LEU A 755 7.17 -37.93 32.02
N ILE A 756 6.66 -37.14 31.08
CA ILE A 756 5.41 -36.39 31.26
C ILE A 756 4.51 -36.49 30.02
N SER A 757 3.19 -36.45 30.24
CA SER A 757 2.24 -36.41 29.13
C SER A 757 2.04 -34.97 28.65
N TYR A 758 1.72 -34.79 27.37
CA TYR A 758 1.36 -33.46 26.83
C TYR A 758 0.24 -32.77 27.62
N HIS A 759 -0.68 -33.54 28.21
CA HIS A 759 -1.77 -32.99 29.01
C HIS A 759 -1.28 -32.47 30.37
N ASN A 760 -0.50 -33.28 31.10
CA ASN A 760 0.00 -32.90 32.42
C ASN A 760 1.01 -31.75 32.33
N LEU A 761 1.77 -31.66 31.23
CA LEU A 761 2.69 -30.55 30.97
C LEU A 761 1.98 -29.20 31.06
N LEU A 762 0.74 -29.08 30.54
CA LEU A 762 -0.01 -27.82 30.56
C LEU A 762 -0.26 -27.33 31.99
N THR A 763 -0.64 -28.26 32.87
CA THR A 763 -0.93 -27.95 34.27
C THR A 763 0.33 -27.66 35.09
N ASP A 764 1.46 -28.30 34.75
CA ASP A 764 2.66 -28.28 35.58
C ASP A 764 3.78 -27.39 35.00
N ILE A 765 3.52 -26.69 33.90
CA ILE A 765 4.50 -25.83 33.21
C ILE A 765 5.12 -24.77 34.12
N ASN A 766 4.38 -24.27 35.11
CA ASN A 766 4.87 -23.24 36.02
C ASN A 766 6.01 -23.72 36.93
N HIS A 767 6.08 -25.02 37.20
CA HIS A 767 7.18 -25.64 37.94
C HIS A 767 8.31 -26.01 36.98
N LEU A 768 7.98 -26.64 35.85
CA LEU A 768 8.96 -27.16 34.89
C LEU A 768 9.77 -26.05 34.19
N LYS A 769 9.19 -24.87 33.94
CA LYS A 769 9.91 -23.73 33.31
C LYS A 769 11.03 -23.14 34.18
N LYS A 770 11.06 -23.45 35.49
CA LYS A 770 12.10 -22.99 36.42
C LYS A 770 13.38 -23.81 36.31
N GLN A 771 13.29 -25.04 35.81
CA GLN A 771 14.39 -25.97 35.66
C GLN A 771 15.03 -25.85 34.28
N SER A 772 16.34 -26.12 34.19
CA SER A 772 17.08 -26.16 32.93
C SER A 772 17.42 -27.60 32.62
N PHE A 773 16.86 -28.15 31.54
CA PHE A 773 17.10 -29.52 31.11
C PHE A 773 18.31 -29.61 30.17
N ASN A 774 18.95 -30.77 30.09
CA ASN A 774 19.94 -31.05 29.06
C ASN A 774 19.25 -31.14 27.69
N TYR A 775 18.40 -32.16 27.50
CA TYR A 775 17.53 -32.27 26.34
C TYR A 775 16.05 -32.24 26.69
N ILE A 776 15.27 -31.65 25.77
CA ILE A 776 13.82 -31.88 25.70
C ILE A 776 13.53 -32.71 24.46
N PHE A 777 12.92 -33.88 24.67
CA PHE A 777 12.44 -34.77 23.64
C PHE A 777 10.92 -34.68 23.55
N LEU A 778 10.40 -34.49 22.34
CA LEU A 778 8.96 -34.52 22.07
C LEU A 778 8.65 -35.73 21.18
N ASP A 779 8.03 -36.77 21.73
CA ASP A 779 7.58 -37.92 20.97
C ASP A 779 6.15 -37.74 20.44
N GLU A 780 5.91 -38.20 19.21
CA GLU A 780 4.71 -37.86 18.43
C GLU A 780 4.48 -36.34 18.39
N SER A 781 5.51 -35.60 17.95
CA SER A 781 5.56 -34.13 17.93
C SER A 781 4.45 -33.45 17.11
N GLN A 782 3.68 -34.19 16.31
CA GLN A 782 2.48 -33.66 15.65
C GLN A 782 1.44 -33.10 16.64
N GLN A 783 1.52 -33.46 17.93
CA GLN A 783 0.71 -32.86 19.00
C GLN A 783 0.94 -31.35 19.17
N ILE A 784 2.06 -30.81 18.69
CA ILE A 784 2.41 -29.38 18.72
C ILE A 784 2.37 -28.71 17.34
N LYS A 785 1.79 -29.34 16.31
CA LYS A 785 1.76 -28.82 14.92
C LYS A 785 1.11 -27.44 14.76
N ASN A 786 0.29 -27.00 15.71
CA ASN A 786 -0.34 -25.69 15.71
C ASN A 786 0.39 -24.72 16.67
N PRO A 787 1.09 -23.69 16.17
CA PRO A 787 1.76 -22.67 16.97
C PRO A 787 0.83 -21.87 17.89
N ASN A 788 -0.48 -21.82 17.61
CA ASN A 788 -1.46 -21.14 18.44
C ASN A 788 -1.97 -22.02 19.60
N SER A 789 -1.60 -23.30 19.65
CA SER A 789 -2.09 -24.20 20.69
C SER A 789 -1.45 -23.93 22.04
N GLN A 790 -2.20 -24.15 23.12
CA GLN A 790 -1.66 -24.09 24.49
C GLN A 790 -0.48 -25.05 24.68
N ARG A 791 -0.50 -26.21 24.02
CA ARG A 791 0.58 -27.21 24.08
C ARG A 791 1.88 -26.66 23.49
N TYR A 792 1.81 -26.05 22.30
CA TYR A 792 2.95 -25.39 21.68
C TYR A 792 3.52 -24.30 22.60
N GLN A 793 2.66 -23.41 23.10
CA GLN A 793 3.07 -22.33 24.00
C GLN A 793 3.67 -22.83 25.32
N ALA A 794 3.24 -23.99 25.81
CA ALA A 794 3.81 -24.60 27.01
C ALA A 794 5.20 -25.17 26.75
N VAL A 795 5.38 -25.97 25.69
CA VAL A 795 6.71 -26.55 25.38
C VAL A 795 7.75 -25.47 25.07
N THR A 796 7.38 -24.37 24.41
CA THR A 796 8.32 -23.28 24.10
C THR A 796 8.80 -22.50 25.32
N LYS A 797 8.10 -22.59 26.46
CA LYS A 797 8.50 -21.93 27.73
C LYS A 797 9.56 -22.72 28.51
N LEU A 798 9.84 -23.96 28.12
CA LEU A 798 10.80 -24.82 28.78
C LEU A 798 12.23 -24.41 28.40
N LYS A 799 13.12 -24.44 29.40
CA LYS A 799 14.54 -24.15 29.23
C LYS A 799 15.30 -25.45 29.03
N SER A 800 16.13 -25.50 27.98
CA SER A 800 16.97 -26.65 27.70
C SER A 800 18.24 -26.24 26.97
N ARG A 801 19.31 -27.04 27.06
CA ARG A 801 20.48 -26.89 26.19
C ARG A 801 20.07 -27.16 24.73
N ASN A 802 19.51 -28.34 24.45
CA ASN A 802 19.10 -28.75 23.09
C ASN A 802 17.71 -29.41 23.08
N ARG A 803 17.14 -29.58 21.88
CA ARG A 803 15.76 -30.04 21.68
C ARG A 803 15.64 -30.99 20.49
N ILE A 804 14.94 -32.10 20.68
CA ILE A 804 14.70 -33.08 19.62
C ILE A 804 13.20 -33.37 19.53
N VAL A 805 12.66 -33.36 18.31
CA VAL A 805 11.30 -33.81 18.02
C VAL A 805 11.35 -35.14 17.30
N ILE A 806 10.45 -36.04 17.65
CA ILE A 806 10.36 -37.40 17.13
C ILE A 806 8.96 -37.55 16.54
N THR A 807 8.88 -37.91 15.27
CA THR A 807 7.60 -38.10 14.57
C THR A 807 7.77 -39.07 13.40
N GLY A 808 6.68 -39.75 13.01
CA GLY A 808 6.65 -40.47 11.73
C GLY A 808 6.18 -39.61 10.57
N THR A 809 5.52 -38.48 10.86
CA THR A 809 4.84 -37.63 9.88
C THR A 809 5.11 -36.16 10.25
N PRO A 810 6.27 -35.61 9.87
CA PRO A 810 6.65 -34.23 10.24
C PRO A 810 5.74 -33.18 9.58
N ILE A 811 5.04 -33.53 8.50
CA ILE A 811 4.08 -32.68 7.82
C ILE A 811 2.82 -33.52 7.61
N GLU A 812 1.66 -33.04 8.09
CA GLU A 812 0.39 -33.72 7.86
C GLU A 812 -0.49 -32.96 6.87
N ASN A 813 -0.64 -31.64 7.04
CA ASN A 813 -1.63 -30.87 6.28
C ASN A 813 -1.07 -29.58 5.68
N SER A 814 -0.03 -28.98 6.28
CA SER A 814 0.49 -27.67 5.88
C SER A 814 1.99 -27.56 6.21
N THR A 815 2.71 -26.74 5.43
CA THR A 815 4.09 -26.35 5.77
C THR A 815 4.20 -25.68 7.15
N LEU A 816 3.09 -25.15 7.69
CA LEU A 816 3.03 -24.58 9.03
C LEU A 816 3.19 -25.64 10.14
N ASP A 817 2.87 -26.91 9.87
CA ASP A 817 3.13 -28.03 10.78
C ASP A 817 4.65 -28.22 11.01
N LEU A 818 5.42 -28.05 9.93
CA LEU A 818 6.88 -28.08 9.97
C LEU A 818 7.44 -26.87 10.71
N PHE A 819 6.88 -25.68 10.46
CA PHE A 819 7.28 -24.46 11.17
C PHE A 819 7.18 -24.63 12.68
N ALA A 820 6.09 -25.19 13.19
CA ALA A 820 5.92 -25.41 14.62
C ALA A 820 7.03 -26.30 15.18
N GLN A 821 7.28 -27.45 14.55
CA GLN A 821 8.29 -28.39 15.03
C GLN A 821 9.70 -27.81 14.97
N LEU A 822 10.08 -27.21 13.83
CA LEU A 822 11.42 -26.66 13.64
C LEU A 822 11.69 -25.39 14.43
N SER A 823 10.68 -24.54 14.62
CA SER A 823 10.82 -23.35 15.48
C SER A 823 10.91 -23.72 16.95
N PHE A 824 10.34 -24.86 17.35
CA PHE A 824 10.56 -25.40 18.69
C PHE A 824 12.00 -25.91 18.84
N VAL A 825 12.50 -26.76 17.93
CA VAL A 825 13.84 -27.34 18.08
C VAL A 825 14.96 -26.34 17.86
N ASN A 826 14.81 -25.44 16.88
CA ASN A 826 15.77 -24.38 16.53
C ASN A 826 15.04 -23.03 16.46
N PRO A 827 14.84 -22.33 17.61
CA PRO A 827 14.25 -21.00 17.63
C PRO A 827 15.00 -20.04 16.70
N GLY A 828 14.27 -19.24 15.92
CA GLY A 828 14.84 -18.28 14.97
C GLY A 828 15.19 -18.83 13.58
N LEU A 829 15.37 -20.14 13.41
CA LEU A 829 15.73 -20.75 12.11
C LEU A 829 14.79 -20.33 10.97
N LEU A 830 13.49 -20.31 11.22
CA LEU A 830 12.46 -20.02 10.22
C LEU A 830 11.92 -18.58 10.30
N GLY A 831 12.52 -17.73 11.12
CA GLY A 831 12.04 -16.38 11.40
C GLY A 831 10.69 -16.36 12.14
N SER A 832 9.98 -15.23 12.05
CA SER A 832 8.68 -15.08 12.69
C SER A 832 7.59 -15.92 12.00
N LYS A 833 6.55 -16.29 12.77
CA LYS A 833 5.38 -16.99 12.22
C LYS A 833 4.73 -16.23 11.05
N LYS A 834 4.67 -14.90 11.13
CA LYS A 834 4.07 -14.06 10.08
C LYS A 834 4.90 -14.14 8.80
N TYR A 835 6.22 -13.95 8.91
CA TYR A 835 7.13 -14.09 7.79
C TYR A 835 7.08 -15.46 7.14
N PHE A 836 7.14 -16.52 7.95
CA PHE A 836 7.09 -17.88 7.42
C PHE A 836 5.79 -18.13 6.65
N LYS A 837 4.67 -17.60 7.17
CA LYS A 837 3.38 -17.69 6.49
C LYS A 837 3.40 -16.98 5.14
N ASP A 838 3.90 -15.74 5.10
CA ASP A 838 3.86 -14.89 3.90
C ASP A 838 4.86 -15.36 2.82
N VAL A 839 6.03 -15.87 3.22
CA VAL A 839 7.12 -16.25 2.30
C VAL A 839 7.08 -17.71 1.88
N TYR A 840 6.66 -18.61 2.76
CA TYR A 840 6.63 -20.05 2.50
C TYR A 840 5.20 -20.59 2.48
N THR A 841 4.43 -20.48 3.56
CA THR A 841 3.14 -21.18 3.65
C THR A 841 2.14 -20.77 2.58
N THR A 842 1.89 -19.47 2.39
CA THR A 842 0.92 -19.00 1.39
C THR A 842 1.38 -19.30 -0.04
N PRO A 843 2.64 -19.01 -0.44
CA PRO A 843 3.14 -19.37 -1.77
C PRO A 843 3.18 -20.88 -2.05
N ILE A 844 3.53 -21.71 -1.07
CA ILE A 844 3.64 -23.16 -1.23
C ILE A 844 2.27 -23.82 -1.16
N ASP A 845 1.56 -23.68 -0.03
CA ASP A 845 0.31 -24.41 0.21
C ASP A 845 -0.86 -23.84 -0.61
N GLY A 846 -0.82 -22.55 -0.98
CA GLY A 846 -1.89 -21.88 -1.72
C GLY A 846 -1.68 -21.82 -3.24
N PHE A 847 -0.42 -21.70 -3.69
CA PHE A 847 -0.07 -21.49 -5.11
C PHE A 847 0.90 -22.53 -5.68
N SER A 848 1.26 -23.58 -4.91
CA SER A 848 2.14 -24.67 -5.33
C SER A 848 3.50 -24.19 -5.87
N ASN A 849 4.08 -23.13 -5.26
CA ASN A 849 5.33 -22.53 -5.73
C ASN A 849 6.56 -23.41 -5.44
N LYS A 850 7.04 -24.11 -6.48
CA LYS A 850 8.20 -25.02 -6.41
C LYS A 850 9.50 -24.34 -5.99
N LYS A 851 9.76 -23.10 -6.42
CA LYS A 851 11.02 -22.39 -6.09
C LYS A 851 11.14 -22.10 -4.59
N ARG A 852 10.03 -21.64 -3.97
CA ARG A 852 9.96 -21.42 -2.51
C ARG A 852 10.01 -22.71 -1.73
N LEU A 853 9.44 -23.78 -2.29
CA LEU A 853 9.55 -25.12 -1.73
C LEU A 853 11.01 -25.56 -1.64
N GLU A 854 11.74 -25.57 -2.76
CA GLU A 854 13.17 -25.94 -2.83
C GLU A 854 14.07 -25.09 -1.92
N GLU A 855 13.76 -23.80 -1.78
CA GLU A 855 14.43 -22.92 -0.83
C GLU A 855 14.21 -23.38 0.62
N LEU A 856 12.96 -23.68 0.99
CA LEU A 856 12.63 -24.21 2.31
C LEU A 856 13.30 -25.57 2.56
N GLN A 857 13.30 -26.48 1.57
CA GLN A 857 13.93 -27.80 1.72
C GLN A 857 15.41 -27.68 2.04
N ARG A 858 16.15 -26.87 1.27
CA ARG A 858 17.59 -26.64 1.50
C ARG A 858 17.85 -26.07 2.88
N LYS A 859 17.00 -25.17 3.35
CA LYS A 859 17.15 -24.52 4.66
C LYS A 859 16.98 -25.49 5.83
N VAL A 860 16.06 -26.46 5.71
CA VAL A 860 15.74 -27.37 6.82
C VAL A 860 16.42 -28.73 6.74
N LYS A 861 16.96 -29.10 5.57
CA LYS A 861 17.62 -30.40 5.33
C LYS A 861 18.60 -30.81 6.43
N PRO A 862 19.48 -29.94 6.97
CA PRO A 862 20.43 -30.33 8.02
C PRO A 862 19.77 -30.80 9.33
N PHE A 863 18.56 -30.32 9.59
CA PHE A 863 17.86 -30.48 10.88
C PHE A 863 16.75 -31.53 10.83
N ILE A 864 16.57 -32.23 9.70
CA ILE A 864 15.58 -33.30 9.56
C ILE A 864 16.25 -34.56 9.04
N LEU A 865 16.18 -35.64 9.81
CA LEU A 865 16.53 -36.96 9.34
C LEU A 865 15.26 -37.74 9.05
N ARG A 866 15.03 -38.08 7.77
CA ARG A 866 13.87 -38.86 7.33
C ARG A 866 14.33 -39.97 6.40
N ARG A 867 14.00 -41.22 6.76
CA ARG A 867 14.30 -42.42 5.98
C ARG A 867 13.07 -43.31 5.92
N THR A 868 12.86 -43.94 4.76
CA THR A 868 11.72 -44.82 4.54
C THR A 868 12.05 -46.27 4.84
N LYS A 869 11.04 -47.10 5.18
CA LYS A 869 11.23 -48.56 5.35
C LYS A 869 11.83 -49.21 4.10
N ALA A 870 11.43 -48.75 2.91
CA ALA A 870 11.92 -49.27 1.64
C ALA A 870 13.42 -49.00 1.43
N GLU A 871 13.92 -47.85 1.90
CA GLU A 871 15.34 -47.50 1.81
C GLU A 871 16.22 -48.36 2.74
N VAL A 872 15.78 -48.58 3.98
CA VAL A 872 16.68 -49.08 5.04
C VAL A 872 16.34 -50.45 5.62
N ALA A 873 15.12 -50.96 5.42
CA ALA A 873 14.63 -52.18 6.06
C ALA A 873 14.20 -53.24 5.02
N LYS A 874 15.14 -53.64 4.15
CA LYS A 874 14.94 -54.67 3.10
C LYS A 874 14.55 -56.07 3.63
N GLU A 875 14.69 -56.29 4.94
CA GLU A 875 14.39 -57.51 5.66
C GLU A 875 12.92 -57.61 6.14
N LEU A 876 12.11 -56.57 5.94
CA LEU A 876 10.67 -56.61 6.28
C LEU A 876 9.88 -57.46 5.26
N PRO A 877 8.86 -58.21 5.73
CA PRO A 877 7.97 -58.98 4.85
C PRO A 877 7.12 -58.07 3.95
N LEU A 878 6.39 -58.65 2.99
CA LEU A 878 5.58 -57.86 2.06
C LEU A 878 4.38 -57.22 2.77
N LYS A 879 4.11 -55.96 2.42
CA LYS A 879 2.89 -55.24 2.82
C LYS A 879 1.96 -55.19 1.62
N ASN A 880 0.82 -55.89 1.71
CA ASN A 880 -0.19 -55.91 0.67
C ASN A 880 -1.36 -54.99 1.06
N GLU A 881 -1.74 -54.07 0.17
CA GLU A 881 -2.92 -53.22 0.35
C GLU A 881 -3.99 -53.62 -0.67
N LEU A 882 -5.18 -53.98 -0.18
CA LEU A 882 -6.31 -54.42 -0.99
C LEU A 882 -7.52 -53.53 -0.72
N VAL A 883 -8.30 -53.26 -1.75
CA VAL A 883 -9.63 -52.64 -1.62
C VAL A 883 -10.66 -53.73 -1.87
N LEU A 884 -11.58 -53.89 -0.94
CA LEU A 884 -12.70 -54.81 -1.06
C LEU A 884 -13.98 -53.97 -1.18
N TYR A 885 -14.63 -54.08 -2.33
CA TYR A 885 -15.86 -53.35 -2.62
C TYR A 885 -17.07 -54.04 -1.98
N CYS A 886 -17.84 -53.27 -1.21
CA CYS A 886 -19.03 -53.72 -0.52
C CYS A 886 -20.27 -53.15 -1.18
N GLU A 887 -20.99 -53.97 -1.95
CA GLU A 887 -22.23 -53.54 -2.61
C GLU A 887 -23.36 -53.31 -1.61
N MET A 888 -23.93 -52.10 -1.63
CA MET A 888 -25.07 -51.76 -0.78
C MET A 888 -26.32 -52.52 -1.19
N LYS A 889 -27.04 -53.06 -0.20
CA LYS A 889 -28.37 -53.65 -0.43
C LYS A 889 -29.39 -52.57 -0.80
N PRO A 890 -30.50 -52.90 -1.50
CA PRO A 890 -31.46 -51.92 -2.00
C PRO A 890 -31.97 -50.92 -0.94
N ALA A 891 -32.24 -51.40 0.28
CA ALA A 891 -32.72 -50.54 1.37
C ALA A 891 -31.65 -49.53 1.84
N GLN A 892 -30.40 -49.97 1.99
CA GLN A 892 -29.28 -49.09 2.36
C GLN A 892 -28.98 -48.07 1.25
N ARG A 893 -29.00 -48.52 -0.02
CA ARG A 893 -28.79 -47.68 -1.20
C ARG A 893 -29.86 -46.59 -1.31
N HIS A 894 -31.13 -46.95 -1.14
CA HIS A 894 -32.23 -45.98 -1.20
C HIS A 894 -32.09 -44.86 -0.16
N ILE A 895 -31.70 -45.20 1.07
CA ILE A 895 -31.44 -44.21 2.13
C ILE A 895 -30.23 -43.34 1.75
N TYR A 896 -29.15 -43.94 1.25
CA TYR A 896 -27.98 -43.19 0.80
C TYR A 896 -28.33 -42.18 -0.29
N ASP A 897 -28.99 -42.62 -1.36
CA ASP A 897 -29.32 -41.78 -2.52
C ASP A 897 -30.26 -40.63 -2.13
N THR A 898 -31.19 -40.88 -1.20
CA THR A 898 -32.10 -39.84 -0.68
C THR A 898 -31.33 -38.75 0.06
N TYR A 899 -30.47 -39.12 1.00
CA TYR A 899 -29.64 -38.17 1.75
C TYR A 899 -28.61 -37.47 0.87
N GLU A 900 -28.07 -38.16 -0.12
CA GLU A 900 -27.13 -37.59 -1.07
C GLU A 900 -27.80 -36.53 -1.94
N LYS A 901 -29.00 -36.82 -2.44
CA LYS A 901 -29.80 -35.88 -3.23
C LYS A 901 -30.13 -34.62 -2.41
N GLU A 902 -30.65 -34.78 -1.20
CA GLU A 902 -30.92 -33.65 -0.30
C GLU A 902 -29.66 -32.80 -0.04
N PHE A 903 -28.52 -33.46 0.18
CA PHE A 903 -27.28 -32.76 0.43
C PHE A 903 -26.75 -32.05 -0.84
N ARG A 904 -26.89 -32.68 -2.01
CA ARG A 904 -26.52 -32.08 -3.31
C ARG A 904 -27.36 -30.85 -3.62
N GLU A 905 -28.67 -30.90 -3.39
CA GLU A 905 -29.59 -29.76 -3.57
C GLU A 905 -29.23 -28.61 -2.62
N PHE A 906 -28.95 -28.92 -1.35
CA PHE A 906 -28.50 -27.93 -0.37
C PHE A 906 -27.20 -27.22 -0.78
N ILE A 907 -26.22 -27.95 -1.30
CA ILE A 907 -24.95 -27.36 -1.77
C ILE A 907 -25.16 -26.55 -3.07
N SER A 908 -26.04 -27.03 -3.96
CA SER A 908 -26.33 -26.36 -5.23
C SER A 908 -27.02 -25.01 -5.02
N ALA A 909 -27.95 -24.95 -4.06
CA ALA A 909 -28.75 -23.77 -3.73
C ALA A 909 -27.97 -22.64 -3.01
N LYS A 910 -26.74 -22.91 -2.52
CA LYS A 910 -25.92 -21.92 -1.81
C LYS A 910 -24.78 -21.38 -2.64
N ASP A 911 -24.43 -20.11 -2.42
CA ASP A 911 -23.25 -19.51 -3.04
C ASP A 911 -21.94 -20.02 -2.42
N GLY A 912 -20.86 -19.96 -3.20
CA GLY A 912 -19.54 -20.44 -2.78
C GLY A 912 -19.03 -19.80 -1.47
N ASP A 913 -19.33 -18.52 -1.25
CA ASP A 913 -18.95 -17.81 -0.03
C ASP A 913 -19.82 -18.19 1.18
N GLU A 914 -21.09 -18.53 0.98
CA GLU A 914 -21.95 -19.01 2.07
C GLU A 914 -21.55 -20.41 2.55
N ILE A 915 -21.12 -21.27 1.62
CA ILE A 915 -20.57 -22.59 1.93
C ILE A 915 -19.30 -22.44 2.78
N ARG A 916 -18.40 -21.53 2.40
CA ARG A 916 -17.18 -21.21 3.17
C ARG A 916 -17.47 -20.65 4.57
N LYS A 917 -18.55 -19.88 4.72
CA LYS A 917 -19.00 -19.35 6.01
C LYS A 917 -19.70 -20.39 6.90
N SER A 918 -20.14 -21.53 6.35
CA SER A 918 -20.89 -22.57 7.09
C SER A 918 -20.28 -23.99 7.00
N PRO A 919 -18.97 -24.17 7.31
CA PRO A 919 -18.27 -25.46 7.16
C PRO A 919 -18.87 -26.58 7.99
N MET A 920 -19.48 -26.26 9.13
CA MET A 920 -20.05 -27.26 10.03
C MET A 920 -21.25 -27.99 9.41
N HIS A 921 -22.05 -27.31 8.57
CA HIS A 921 -23.18 -27.96 7.88
C HIS A 921 -22.72 -28.94 6.82
N VAL A 922 -21.69 -28.57 6.03
CA VAL A 922 -21.07 -29.43 5.02
C VAL A 922 -20.47 -30.68 5.66
N LEU A 923 -19.67 -30.51 6.73
CA LEU A 923 -19.04 -31.62 7.45
C LEU A 923 -20.09 -32.56 8.07
N LYS A 924 -21.22 -32.03 8.56
CA LYS A 924 -22.32 -32.84 9.09
C LYS A 924 -22.98 -33.68 7.99
N GLY A 925 -23.23 -33.12 6.81
CA GLY A 925 -23.77 -33.85 5.65
C GLY A 925 -22.85 -34.97 5.18
N LEU A 926 -21.56 -34.68 4.96
CA LEU A 926 -20.56 -35.68 4.58
C LEU A 926 -20.40 -36.78 5.65
N THR A 927 -20.47 -36.41 6.94
CA THR A 927 -20.41 -37.39 8.04
C THR A 927 -21.60 -38.34 8.00
N LYS A 928 -22.82 -37.83 7.73
CA LYS A 928 -24.02 -38.68 7.60
C LYS A 928 -23.89 -39.66 6.43
N LEU A 929 -23.46 -39.21 5.25
CA LEU A 929 -23.26 -40.10 4.10
C LEU A 929 -22.24 -41.21 4.42
N ARG A 930 -21.14 -40.88 5.09
CA ARG A 930 -20.14 -41.87 5.56
C ARG A 930 -20.70 -42.81 6.63
N GLN A 931 -21.58 -42.34 7.50
CA GLN A 931 -22.29 -43.19 8.46
C GLN A 931 -23.22 -44.17 7.75
N ILE A 932 -23.98 -43.72 6.75
CA ILE A 932 -24.87 -44.59 5.94
C ILE A 932 -24.06 -45.65 5.19
N CYS A 933 -22.89 -45.30 4.63
CA CYS A 933 -21.99 -46.28 4.01
C CYS A 933 -21.59 -47.42 4.96
N ASN A 934 -21.43 -47.10 6.25
CA ASN A 934 -21.15 -48.09 7.27
C ASN A 934 -22.40 -48.86 7.68
N SER A 935 -23.41 -48.19 8.23
CA SER A 935 -24.68 -48.78 8.70
C SER A 935 -25.66 -47.66 8.98
N THR A 936 -26.92 -47.76 8.53
CA THR A 936 -27.93 -46.72 8.77
C THR A 936 -28.29 -46.57 10.25
N LYS A 937 -28.14 -47.63 11.06
CA LYS A 937 -28.27 -47.61 12.53
C LYS A 937 -27.37 -46.59 13.22
N LEU A 938 -26.32 -46.09 12.55
CA LEU A 938 -25.46 -45.03 13.08
C LEU A 938 -26.13 -43.65 13.11
N LEU A 939 -27.24 -43.45 12.38
CA LEU A 939 -27.97 -42.17 12.32
C LEU A 939 -28.83 -41.87 13.57
N LYS A 940 -29.06 -42.87 14.44
CA LYS A 940 -29.84 -42.76 15.70
C LYS A 940 -31.27 -42.20 15.55
N THR A 941 -31.87 -42.30 14.37
CA THR A 941 -33.29 -42.01 14.12
C THR A 941 -34.05 -43.35 14.05
N GLU A 942 -35.07 -43.52 14.89
CA GLU A 942 -35.80 -44.78 15.06
C GLU A 942 -36.51 -45.25 13.77
N ASP A 943 -36.86 -44.31 12.87
CA ASP A 943 -37.64 -44.57 11.65
C ASP A 943 -36.86 -45.12 10.45
N LEU A 944 -35.53 -45.29 10.54
CA LEU A 944 -34.68 -45.66 9.40
C LEU A 944 -33.97 -47.02 9.56
N THR A 945 -34.31 -47.81 10.59
CA THR A 945 -33.60 -49.06 10.88
C THR A 945 -34.13 -50.26 10.07
N VAL A 946 -33.26 -50.87 9.27
CA VAL A 946 -33.59 -52.05 8.44
C VAL A 946 -32.97 -53.32 9.04
N GLU A 947 -33.54 -54.50 8.79
CA GLU A 947 -33.03 -55.79 9.31
C GLU A 947 -31.63 -56.14 8.76
N GLN A 948 -31.36 -55.90 7.47
CA GLN A 948 -30.07 -56.12 6.81
C GLN A 948 -29.41 -54.79 6.43
N ASP A 949 -28.91 -54.12 7.45
CA ASP A 949 -28.60 -52.69 7.40
C ASP A 949 -27.20 -52.31 6.88
N SER A 950 -26.28 -53.27 6.82
CA SER A 950 -24.87 -52.97 6.57
C SER A 950 -24.22 -54.04 5.71
N CYS A 951 -23.99 -53.73 4.43
CA CYS A 951 -23.18 -54.54 3.53
C CYS A 951 -21.76 -54.76 4.07
N LYS A 952 -21.17 -53.75 4.74
CA LYS A 952 -19.82 -53.84 5.29
C LYS A 952 -19.70 -54.78 6.47
N ILE A 953 -20.67 -54.79 7.39
CA ILE A 953 -20.65 -55.72 8.54
C ILE A 953 -20.79 -57.15 8.04
N GLU A 954 -21.70 -57.41 7.11
CA GLU A 954 -21.91 -58.73 6.53
C GLU A 954 -20.64 -59.27 5.87
N MET A 955 -20.04 -58.46 4.97
CA MET A 955 -18.78 -58.80 4.30
C MET A 955 -17.63 -58.97 5.29
N LEU A 956 -17.51 -58.08 6.29
CA LEU A 956 -16.47 -58.17 7.30
C LEU A 956 -16.60 -59.45 8.14
N VAL A 957 -17.82 -59.80 8.56
CA VAL A 957 -18.08 -61.01 9.36
C VAL A 957 -17.74 -62.27 8.59
N GLU A 958 -18.09 -62.34 7.29
CA GLU A 958 -17.71 -63.44 6.40
C GLU A 958 -16.19 -63.58 6.34
N GLN A 959 -15.50 -62.48 6.01
CA GLN A 959 -14.04 -62.46 5.91
C GLN A 959 -13.31 -62.76 7.22
N VAL A 960 -13.86 -62.32 8.36
CA VAL A 960 -13.29 -62.58 9.69
C VAL A 960 -13.52 -64.03 10.08
N ARG A 961 -14.71 -64.60 9.86
CA ARG A 961 -15.02 -66.01 10.19
C ARG A 961 -14.04 -66.97 9.52
N ASP A 962 -13.73 -66.74 8.25
CA ASP A 962 -12.86 -67.63 7.47
C ASP A 962 -11.39 -67.54 7.87
N LYS A 963 -10.92 -66.36 8.32
CA LYS A 963 -9.49 -66.08 8.53
C LYS A 963 -9.05 -66.08 10.00
N CYS A 964 -9.96 -65.77 10.91
CA CYS A 964 -9.72 -65.70 12.36
C CYS A 964 -9.12 -66.98 12.97
N PRO A 965 -9.47 -68.21 12.54
CA PRO A 965 -8.83 -69.43 13.06
C PRO A 965 -7.32 -69.50 12.80
N TYR A 966 -6.86 -68.90 11.70
CA TYR A 966 -5.47 -69.03 11.24
C TYR A 966 -4.62 -67.78 11.52
N GLN A 967 -5.24 -66.61 11.60
CA GLN A 967 -4.56 -65.32 11.69
C GLN A 967 -5.18 -64.41 12.72
N LYS A 968 -4.36 -63.59 13.40
CA LYS A 968 -4.84 -62.52 14.27
C LYS A 968 -5.22 -61.30 13.43
N ILE A 969 -6.38 -60.71 13.73
CA ILE A 969 -7.04 -59.70 12.93
C ILE A 969 -7.23 -58.41 13.74
N ILE A 970 -6.87 -57.28 13.14
CA ILE A 970 -7.17 -55.94 13.66
C ILE A 970 -8.26 -55.31 12.82
N ILE A 971 -9.31 -54.79 13.45
CA ILE A 971 -10.40 -54.09 12.77
C ILE A 971 -10.43 -52.65 13.25
N PHE A 972 -10.20 -51.72 12.33
CA PHE A 972 -10.22 -50.29 12.57
C PHE A 972 -11.51 -49.65 12.05
N SER A 973 -12.08 -48.75 12.85
CA SER A 973 -13.14 -47.83 12.43
C SER A 973 -12.97 -46.47 13.08
N GLN A 974 -13.39 -45.39 12.40
CA GLN A 974 -13.44 -44.07 13.03
C GLN A 974 -14.61 -43.92 14.01
N PHE A 975 -15.68 -44.69 13.82
CA PHE A 975 -16.92 -44.58 14.57
C PHE A 975 -16.96 -45.64 15.66
N VAL A 976 -16.85 -45.24 16.93
CA VAL A 976 -16.94 -46.18 18.06
C VAL A 976 -18.29 -46.92 18.08
N SER A 977 -19.36 -46.27 17.64
CA SER A 977 -20.67 -46.90 17.45
C SER A 977 -20.65 -48.01 16.41
N MET A 978 -19.86 -47.88 15.33
CA MET A 978 -19.68 -48.94 14.34
C MET A 978 -18.93 -50.14 14.94
N LEU A 979 -17.88 -49.90 15.74
CA LEU A 979 -17.20 -50.99 16.45
C LEU A 979 -18.14 -51.77 17.36
N ASN A 980 -19.06 -51.09 18.05
CA ASN A 980 -20.07 -51.77 18.87
C ASN A 980 -21.04 -52.62 18.03
N LEU A 981 -21.42 -52.16 16.83
CA LEU A 981 -22.26 -52.96 15.92
C LEU A 981 -21.50 -54.19 15.38
N ILE A 982 -20.22 -54.04 15.06
CA ILE A 982 -19.36 -55.15 14.62
C ILE A 982 -19.18 -56.16 15.76
N GLU A 983 -18.93 -55.71 16.99
CA GLU A 983 -18.81 -56.57 18.18
C GLU A 983 -20.06 -57.45 18.37
N VAL A 984 -21.25 -56.85 18.27
CA VAL A 984 -22.53 -57.59 18.36
C VAL A 984 -22.67 -58.58 17.20
N ALA A 985 -22.27 -58.21 15.98
CA ALA A 985 -22.35 -59.09 14.82
C ALA A 985 -21.37 -60.27 14.90
N LEU A 986 -20.14 -60.04 15.39
CA LEU A 986 -19.14 -61.09 15.63
C LEU A 986 -19.60 -62.06 16.74
N ALA A 987 -20.17 -61.53 17.83
CA ALA A 987 -20.69 -62.34 18.93
C ALA A 987 -21.83 -63.28 18.50
N LYS A 988 -22.70 -62.86 17.56
CA LYS A 988 -23.74 -63.73 16.96
C LYS A 988 -23.17 -64.94 16.20
N HIS A 989 -21.89 -64.89 15.85
CA HIS A 989 -21.17 -65.97 15.19
C HIS A 989 -20.11 -66.60 16.10
N GLU A 990 -20.23 -66.41 17.42
CA GLU A 990 -19.36 -67.01 18.44
C GLU A 990 -17.89 -66.58 18.33
N ILE A 991 -17.62 -65.41 17.75
CA ILE A 991 -16.27 -64.85 17.64
C ILE A 991 -16.05 -63.82 18.76
N SER A 992 -15.16 -64.13 19.71
CA SER A 992 -14.71 -63.18 20.73
C SER A 992 -13.85 -62.08 20.09
N ALA A 993 -14.05 -60.84 20.52
CA ALA A 993 -13.26 -59.71 20.07
C ALA A 993 -12.89 -58.79 21.25
N LEU A 994 -11.61 -58.50 21.38
CA LEU A 994 -11.12 -57.48 22.32
C LEU A 994 -11.45 -56.08 21.78
N LYS A 995 -11.72 -55.11 22.65
CA LYS A 995 -12.08 -53.75 22.23
C LYS A 995 -11.22 -52.68 22.88
N LEU A 996 -10.55 -51.88 22.03
CA LEU A 996 -9.68 -50.78 22.44
C LEU A 996 -10.17 -49.44 21.90
N THR A 997 -10.69 -48.59 22.79
CA THR A 997 -11.21 -47.27 22.44
C THR A 997 -10.60 -46.17 23.33
N GLY A 998 -10.97 -44.92 23.08
CA GLY A 998 -10.54 -43.79 23.92
C GLY A 998 -10.95 -43.93 25.39
N GLN A 999 -12.01 -44.69 25.68
CA GLN A 999 -12.54 -44.89 27.03
C GLN A 999 -11.91 -46.08 27.77
N SER A 1000 -11.11 -46.91 27.09
CA SER A 1000 -10.44 -48.06 27.71
C SER A 1000 -9.44 -47.59 28.77
N ARG A 1001 -9.63 -48.05 30.02
CA ARG A 1001 -8.78 -47.71 31.19
C ARG A 1001 -7.51 -48.55 31.23
N ASP A 1002 -7.63 -49.87 31.14
CA ASP A 1002 -6.48 -50.79 31.15
C ASP A 1002 -6.10 -51.23 29.72
N ARG A 1003 -5.47 -50.30 28.99
CA ARG A 1003 -5.06 -50.54 27.60
C ARG A 1003 -3.94 -51.57 27.49
N GLN A 1004 -3.10 -51.66 28.52
CA GLN A 1004 -1.95 -52.56 28.53
C GLN A 1004 -2.42 -54.01 28.56
N HIS A 1005 -3.32 -54.34 29.50
CA HIS A 1005 -3.85 -55.70 29.62
C HIS A 1005 -4.48 -56.17 28.30
N ILE A 1006 -5.28 -55.33 27.65
CA ILE A 1006 -5.93 -55.64 26.37
C ILE A 1006 -4.89 -55.94 25.27
N VAL A 1007 -3.83 -55.13 25.17
CA VAL A 1007 -2.78 -55.32 24.16
C VAL A 1007 -1.96 -56.57 24.45
N THR A 1008 -1.60 -56.82 25.71
CA THR A 1008 -0.89 -58.04 26.12
C THR A 1008 -1.73 -59.27 25.83
N GLN A 1009 -3.01 -59.27 26.20
CA GLN A 1009 -3.94 -60.35 25.86
C GLN A 1009 -3.99 -60.60 24.36
N PHE A 1010 -4.15 -59.57 23.53
CA PHE A 1010 -4.18 -59.75 22.08
C PHE A 1010 -2.88 -60.30 21.51
N GLN A 1011 -1.72 -59.92 22.05
CA GLN A 1011 -0.44 -60.41 21.53
C GLN A 1011 -0.12 -61.83 22.00
N GLU A 1012 -0.31 -62.14 23.28
CA GLU A 1012 0.18 -63.36 23.92
C GLU A 1012 -0.88 -64.48 24.00
N ASN A 1013 -2.18 -64.15 24.05
CA ASN A 1013 -3.24 -65.15 24.14
C ASN A 1013 -3.69 -65.59 22.74
N ASP A 1014 -3.59 -66.88 22.44
CA ASP A 1014 -4.01 -67.45 21.15
C ASP A 1014 -5.53 -67.65 21.01
N ALA A 1015 -6.30 -67.57 22.08
CA ALA A 1015 -7.77 -67.58 22.01
C ALA A 1015 -8.34 -66.24 21.51
N GLU A 1016 -7.65 -65.13 21.81
CA GLU A 1016 -8.09 -63.78 21.43
C GLU A 1016 -7.51 -63.40 20.07
N ARG A 1017 -8.25 -63.74 19.02
CA ARG A 1017 -7.81 -63.61 17.61
C ARG A 1017 -8.23 -62.29 16.96
N VAL A 1018 -9.24 -61.59 17.49
CA VAL A 1018 -9.77 -60.36 16.90
C VAL A 1018 -9.68 -59.20 17.88
N ILE A 1019 -9.20 -58.04 17.42
CA ILE A 1019 -9.22 -56.79 18.19
C ILE A 1019 -9.86 -55.65 17.40
N LEU A 1020 -10.84 -54.99 18.01
CA LEU A 1020 -11.57 -53.82 17.53
C LEU A 1020 -10.89 -52.57 18.07
N ILE A 1021 -10.38 -51.70 17.21
CA ILE A 1021 -9.64 -50.51 17.61
C ILE A 1021 -10.25 -49.27 16.94
N SER A 1022 -10.54 -48.22 17.72
CA SER A 1022 -10.94 -46.95 17.09
C SER A 1022 -9.72 -46.29 16.44
N LEU A 1023 -9.86 -45.71 15.25
CA LEU A 1023 -8.72 -45.08 14.53
C LEU A 1023 -7.99 -44.04 15.40
N LYS A 1024 -8.73 -43.30 16.24
CA LYS A 1024 -8.14 -42.34 17.20
C LYS A 1024 -7.37 -43.02 18.35
N ALA A 1025 -7.81 -44.19 18.83
CA ALA A 1025 -7.10 -44.95 19.85
C ALA A 1025 -5.89 -45.70 19.25
N GLY A 1026 -6.02 -46.20 18.01
CA GLY A 1026 -4.99 -46.89 17.24
C GLY A 1026 -3.86 -45.97 16.74
N GLY A 1027 -4.13 -44.67 16.57
CA GLY A 1027 -3.13 -43.66 16.21
C GLY A 1027 -2.06 -43.39 17.28
N THR A 1028 -2.13 -44.07 18.43
CA THR A 1028 -1.15 -43.92 19.50
C THR A 1028 -0.17 -45.09 19.50
N GLY A 1029 1.16 -44.85 19.44
CA GLY A 1029 2.39 -45.71 19.60
C GLY A 1029 2.37 -47.22 19.98
N LEU A 1030 1.25 -47.93 20.07
CA LEU A 1030 1.11 -49.34 20.43
C LEU A 1030 1.77 -50.28 19.42
N ASN A 1031 2.38 -51.36 19.93
CA ASN A 1031 2.97 -52.46 19.17
C ASN A 1031 1.93 -53.59 19.06
N LEU A 1032 1.56 -54.00 17.84
CA LEU A 1032 0.57 -55.04 17.56
C LEU A 1032 1.09 -56.03 16.49
N THR A 1033 2.36 -56.42 16.59
CA THR A 1033 3.07 -57.25 15.60
C THR A 1033 2.52 -58.66 15.47
N ALA A 1034 1.72 -59.15 16.41
CA ALA A 1034 1.11 -60.47 16.34
C ALA A 1034 0.05 -60.60 15.22
N ALA A 1035 -0.50 -59.48 14.72
CA ALA A 1035 -1.50 -59.46 13.66
C ALA A 1035 -0.85 -59.47 12.27
N SER A 1036 -1.43 -60.26 11.35
CA SER A 1036 -1.06 -60.28 9.93
C SER A 1036 -2.15 -59.71 9.02
N LEU A 1037 -3.35 -59.46 9.55
CA LEU A 1037 -4.49 -58.97 8.79
C LEU A 1037 -5.10 -57.74 9.44
N VAL A 1038 -5.28 -56.67 8.67
CA VAL A 1038 -5.81 -55.40 9.12
C VAL A 1038 -7.00 -55.00 8.25
N TYR A 1039 -8.18 -54.85 8.84
CA TYR A 1039 -9.37 -54.30 8.17
C TYR A 1039 -9.56 -52.84 8.53
N LEU A 1040 -9.72 -51.99 7.52
CA LEU A 1040 -10.15 -50.60 7.63
C LEU A 1040 -11.60 -50.55 7.16
N VAL A 1041 -12.53 -50.44 8.12
CA VAL A 1041 -13.97 -50.51 7.85
C VAL A 1041 -14.45 -49.27 7.11
N ASP A 1042 -13.85 -48.12 7.39
CA ASP A 1042 -14.22 -46.84 6.79
C ASP A 1042 -12.99 -46.01 6.46
N PRO A 1043 -12.93 -45.40 5.26
CA PRO A 1043 -11.79 -44.58 4.86
C PRO A 1043 -11.77 -43.26 5.62
N TRP A 1044 -10.57 -42.74 5.88
CA TRP A 1044 -10.32 -41.48 6.54
C TRP A 1044 -9.92 -40.39 5.52
N TRP A 1045 -10.02 -39.12 5.86
CA TRP A 1045 -9.65 -38.05 4.90
C TRP A 1045 -8.14 -37.90 4.71
N ASN A 1046 -7.35 -38.25 5.73
CA ASN A 1046 -5.90 -38.15 5.73
C ASN A 1046 -5.27 -39.57 5.65
N PRO A 1047 -4.65 -39.95 4.52
CA PRO A 1047 -3.99 -41.25 4.34
C PRO A 1047 -2.93 -41.57 5.41
N ALA A 1048 -2.27 -40.55 5.96
CA ALA A 1048 -1.23 -40.74 6.97
C ALA A 1048 -1.78 -41.40 8.24
N VAL A 1049 -3.04 -41.12 8.62
CA VAL A 1049 -3.67 -41.71 9.81
C VAL A 1049 -3.94 -43.20 9.60
N GLU A 1050 -4.37 -43.59 8.41
CA GLU A 1050 -4.58 -45.01 8.05
C GLU A 1050 -3.24 -45.76 7.98
N THR A 1051 -2.24 -45.16 7.31
CA THR A 1051 -0.90 -45.72 7.19
C THR A 1051 -0.29 -45.93 8.58
N GLN A 1052 -0.43 -44.94 9.46
CA GLN A 1052 -0.03 -45.00 10.85
C GLN A 1052 -0.73 -46.14 11.62
N ALA A 1053 -2.00 -46.44 11.31
CA ALA A 1053 -2.73 -47.55 11.92
C ALA A 1053 -2.29 -48.92 11.38
N ILE A 1054 -2.05 -49.06 10.07
CA ILE A 1054 -1.54 -50.29 9.46
C ILE A 1054 -0.12 -50.60 9.97
N ASP A 1055 0.72 -49.57 10.08
CA ASP A 1055 2.08 -49.63 10.61
C ASP A 1055 2.16 -49.99 12.10
N ARG A 1056 1.04 -50.32 12.76
CA ARG A 1056 1.02 -50.93 14.10
C ARG A 1056 1.28 -52.43 14.05
N ALA A 1057 0.80 -53.09 13.00
CA ALA A 1057 1.06 -54.49 12.71
C ALA A 1057 2.30 -54.66 11.84
N PHE A 1058 2.52 -53.75 10.87
CA PHE A 1058 3.68 -53.77 9.99
C PHE A 1058 4.88 -53.03 10.60
N ARG A 1059 5.53 -53.66 11.59
CA ARG A 1059 6.73 -53.14 12.29
C ARG A 1059 7.87 -54.14 12.29
N ILE A 1060 9.07 -53.64 12.59
CA ILE A 1060 10.24 -54.48 12.87
C ILE A 1060 9.91 -55.47 13.99
N GLY A 1061 10.20 -56.76 13.74
CA GLY A 1061 9.76 -57.88 14.58
C GLY A 1061 8.59 -58.67 14.00
N GLN A 1062 7.98 -58.17 12.92
CA GLN A 1062 7.02 -58.92 12.10
C GLN A 1062 7.77 -59.93 11.20
N SER A 1063 7.32 -61.18 11.20
CA SER A 1063 7.84 -62.26 10.35
C SER A 1063 6.87 -62.69 9.26
N LYS A 1064 5.59 -62.28 9.34
CA LYS A 1064 4.53 -62.62 8.38
C LYS A 1064 4.21 -61.43 7.48
N ASP A 1065 3.80 -61.70 6.24
CA ASP A 1065 3.23 -60.67 5.37
C ASP A 1065 2.00 -60.03 6.01
N VAL A 1066 1.91 -58.70 5.94
CA VAL A 1066 0.80 -57.94 6.49
C VAL A 1066 -0.11 -57.49 5.37
N THR A 1067 -1.36 -57.92 5.42
CA THR A 1067 -2.39 -57.54 4.45
C THR A 1067 -3.35 -56.53 5.07
N ALA A 1068 -3.43 -55.33 4.49
CA ALA A 1068 -4.39 -54.29 4.85
C ALA A 1068 -5.54 -54.26 3.84
N ILE A 1069 -6.77 -54.45 4.30
CA ILE A 1069 -7.98 -54.51 3.48
C ILE A 1069 -8.87 -53.32 3.82
N ARG A 1070 -9.18 -52.48 2.83
CA ARG A 1070 -10.12 -51.35 2.96
C ARG A 1070 -11.50 -51.76 2.45
N LEU A 1071 -12.52 -51.64 3.29
CA LEU A 1071 -13.91 -51.87 2.90
C LEU A 1071 -14.51 -50.58 2.36
N ILE A 1072 -14.90 -50.57 1.08
CA ILE A 1072 -15.37 -49.37 0.38
C ILE A 1072 -16.71 -49.64 -0.30
N CYS A 1073 -17.69 -48.78 -0.08
CA CYS A 1073 -18.94 -48.85 -0.85
C CYS A 1073 -18.75 -48.18 -2.23
N PRO A 1074 -18.93 -48.90 -3.35
CA PRO A 1074 -18.78 -48.33 -4.69
C PRO A 1074 -19.89 -47.32 -5.00
N ASP A 1075 -19.57 -46.35 -5.85
CA ASP A 1075 -20.47 -45.25 -6.23
C ASP A 1075 -21.02 -44.49 -5.01
N THR A 1076 -20.14 -44.20 -4.06
CA THR A 1076 -20.44 -43.39 -2.88
C THR A 1076 -19.33 -42.38 -2.59
N VAL A 1077 -19.54 -41.55 -1.59
CA VAL A 1077 -18.54 -40.62 -1.05
C VAL A 1077 -17.23 -41.34 -0.67
N GLU A 1078 -17.27 -42.62 -0.28
CA GLU A 1078 -16.06 -43.38 0.10
C GLU A 1078 -15.18 -43.73 -1.11
N ASP A 1079 -15.77 -44.14 -2.22
CA ASP A 1079 -15.03 -44.42 -3.47
C ASP A 1079 -14.36 -43.14 -4.02
N LYS A 1080 -15.04 -42.00 -3.87
CA LYS A 1080 -14.48 -40.68 -4.26
C LYS A 1080 -13.36 -40.24 -3.32
N ILE A 1081 -13.48 -40.50 -2.02
CA ILE A 1081 -12.39 -40.29 -1.04
C ILE A 1081 -11.15 -41.10 -1.46
N MET A 1082 -11.33 -42.37 -1.82
CA MET A 1082 -10.22 -43.23 -2.27
C MET A 1082 -9.53 -42.68 -3.53
N LYS A 1083 -10.31 -42.23 -4.53
CA LYS A 1083 -9.75 -41.61 -5.75
C LYS A 1083 -8.97 -40.33 -5.46
N LEU A 1084 -9.46 -39.50 -4.53
CA LEU A 1084 -8.76 -38.28 -4.10
C LEU A 1084 -7.47 -38.58 -3.32
N GLN A 1085 -7.50 -39.59 -2.45
CA GLN A 1085 -6.28 -40.06 -1.77
C GLN A 1085 -5.24 -40.54 -2.79
N ALA A 1086 -5.63 -41.40 -3.74
CA ALA A 1086 -4.75 -41.96 -4.76
C ALA A 1086 -4.08 -40.89 -5.64
N ASN A 1087 -4.85 -39.90 -6.10
CA ASN A 1087 -4.32 -38.77 -6.88
C ASN A 1087 -3.28 -37.96 -6.10
N LYS A 1088 -3.43 -37.82 -4.77
CA LYS A 1088 -2.43 -37.14 -3.93
C LYS A 1088 -1.20 -38.01 -3.66
N THR A 1089 -1.38 -39.30 -3.38
CA THR A 1089 -0.25 -40.20 -3.10
C THR A 1089 0.70 -40.31 -4.30
N ALA A 1090 0.19 -40.30 -5.53
CA ALA A 1090 0.99 -40.28 -6.76
C ALA A 1090 1.83 -38.99 -6.93
N ILE A 1091 1.45 -37.90 -6.26
CA ILE A 1091 2.18 -36.62 -6.24
C ILE A 1091 3.19 -36.58 -5.07
N ALA A 1092 2.97 -37.36 -4.01
CA ALA A 1092 3.51 -37.18 -2.65
C ALA A 1092 4.89 -37.83 -2.34
N GLU A 1093 5.72 -38.18 -3.32
CA GLU A 1093 6.98 -38.93 -3.06
C GLU A 1093 8.19 -38.07 -2.59
N ASN A 1094 8.02 -36.76 -2.39
CA ASN A 1094 9.06 -35.90 -1.81
C ASN A 1094 8.68 -35.41 -0.41
N ILE A 1095 9.68 -35.11 0.44
CA ILE A 1095 9.51 -34.62 1.83
C ILE A 1095 8.49 -33.48 1.97
N PHE A 1096 8.27 -32.73 0.89
CA PHE A 1096 7.34 -31.60 0.81
C PHE A 1096 6.35 -31.65 -0.36
N ALA A 1097 6.11 -32.81 -0.96
CA ALA A 1097 5.19 -32.87 -2.08
C ALA A 1097 3.75 -32.56 -1.63
N ASP A 1098 3.19 -31.48 -2.21
CA ASP A 1098 1.86 -30.90 -2.05
C ASP A 1098 1.22 -30.96 -0.66
N THR A 1099 1.57 -29.97 0.16
CA THR A 1099 0.92 -29.58 1.43
C THR A 1099 -0.47 -28.97 1.23
N HIS A 1100 -1.30 -29.57 0.38
CA HIS A 1100 -2.67 -29.14 0.13
C HIS A 1100 -3.60 -29.76 1.18
N ASN A 1101 -4.10 -28.93 2.10
CA ASN A 1101 -5.07 -29.34 3.13
C ASN A 1101 -6.31 -29.98 2.48
N PRO A 1102 -6.58 -31.29 2.68
CA PRO A 1102 -7.72 -31.98 2.06
C PRO A 1102 -9.06 -31.31 2.36
N ILE A 1103 -9.21 -30.76 3.57
CA ILE A 1103 -10.46 -30.13 4.03
C ILE A 1103 -10.72 -28.83 3.28
N ALA A 1104 -9.68 -28.08 2.89
CA ALA A 1104 -9.84 -26.84 2.13
C ALA A 1104 -10.36 -27.11 0.71
N ASP A 1105 -9.95 -28.23 0.11
CA ASP A 1105 -10.45 -28.67 -1.19
C ASP A 1105 -11.95 -28.99 -1.15
N PHE A 1106 -12.44 -29.53 -0.02
CA PHE A 1106 -13.86 -29.80 0.24
C PHE A 1106 -14.68 -28.57 0.63
N MET A 1107 -14.08 -27.37 0.72
CA MET A 1107 -14.83 -26.13 0.91
C MET A 1107 -15.06 -25.37 -0.40
N ASN A 1108 -14.54 -25.90 -1.51
CA ASN A 1108 -14.85 -25.41 -2.85
C ASN A 1108 -16.13 -26.08 -3.36
N LYS A 1109 -17.13 -25.28 -3.78
CA LYS A 1109 -18.43 -25.74 -4.28
C LYS A 1109 -18.29 -26.71 -5.45
N GLU A 1110 -17.43 -26.43 -6.42
CA GLU A 1110 -17.26 -27.26 -7.61
C GLU A 1110 -16.69 -28.64 -7.25
N ARG A 1111 -15.69 -28.67 -6.37
CA ARG A 1111 -15.09 -29.93 -5.89
C ARG A 1111 -16.03 -30.73 -4.99
N LEU A 1112 -16.87 -30.05 -4.18
CA LEU A 1112 -17.94 -30.70 -3.42
C LEU A 1112 -18.98 -31.33 -4.34
N LEU A 1113 -19.42 -30.61 -5.39
CA LEU A 1113 -20.36 -31.15 -6.36
C LEU A 1113 -19.74 -32.31 -7.15
N ALA A 1114 -18.43 -32.27 -7.43
CA ALA A 1114 -17.70 -33.36 -8.04
C ALA A 1114 -17.64 -34.65 -7.18
N LEU A 1115 -17.91 -34.58 -5.86
CA LEU A 1115 -18.07 -35.79 -5.05
C LEU A 1115 -19.35 -36.55 -5.36
N PHE A 1116 -20.32 -35.90 -6.00
CA PHE A 1116 -21.63 -36.47 -6.32
C PHE A 1116 -21.80 -36.80 -7.81
N ASN A 1117 -20.81 -36.46 -8.65
CA ASN A 1117 -20.83 -36.72 -10.09
C ASN A 1117 -19.97 -37.92 -10.48
#